data_AF-A0A3A5YRJ2-F1
#
_entry.id   AF-A0A3A5YRJ2-F1
#
_cell.length_a   1.000
_cell.length_b   1.000
_cell.length_c   1.000
_cell.angle_alpha   90.00
_cell.angle_beta   90.00
_cell.angle_gamma   90.00
#
_symmetry.space_group_name_H-M   'P 1'
#
loop_
_entity.id
_entity.type
_entity.pdbx_description
1 polymer ?
#
loop_
_entity_poly.entity_id
_entity_poly.type
_entity_poly.pdbx_seq_one_letter_code
_entity_poly.pdbx_strand_id
1 'polypeptide(L)'
;MKKLIIFYIGFLCICLSAIAKQTLERPRGEHFFTYSQYPPFADRPVDVHYYIPSQGDIKQMPIVFVFEGGDRGYRYLLDGWKEEAERKGFMLFIPHFDLKSYPLADYQEVGVMNAAHTVANAPEKITPVLVDKLFEYVRQFTGSMRKGYMIYGHSAGGQFVQRFMLFHDSPYVEKAIISSPGWYTFPDLAQTYPYGTAGIPYISSEQIKKYLSKPIILQLALGDTIRESFLRKTPEAERQGRNRMERGRSFWLYIHQLAASRGWECHWRKIEECGIGHEAVPMGKQAVPLLTTDSLRVLFIGNSYTFFNRLPWQVQSLASSCGKKISVRQVANPGWYLRQHAANTQTLEAIREGGWDYMVMQEQSKAPTREKEWVKKNVFHPAAQLDSLRRLYAPKGKSVCYMTWGRNNDTYEGMQQQLTENYLEMADVLDAYCAPVGEAWRRVRRECPSLQLYNSDGSHPSPAGSYLAACVFYAIFFGEPFSSDYYAGLPSETALYLQRIAQEVVLANLVLWNRNQSKQPAGVTASFYPDPKFDRETPTLSKPYGSGLASVDEIKDYLQQLVVRSPGLAYMENIGVTKQGRTIPVLYLGTPDKKKVRVWIQAALHGNEPAGAEAVCMLVRYLLCEKEGRELLNHIAVALVPIANVDGYAIQQRRSADGYDLNRDQSKLEDAVTLLLKQSYQQWNPDVALDIHEYTPLRREFNLLRGVPTANAADVLFLPTGHLNAPLALRTLSEELFRREAEVVLNSAGYASGFYFTPRVADGSLVLVKGAKSPQSSSTFQALTGAVSLFVEIRGIGLGPECFARRSECGFLVARQTLVTAAQHRASIKRKIEQARKRTLKATEPIYVTFTSDTVRHVVSFIDYKANELFKTELPTLDAMQATPQLMRTRPKAYLLDAPCTEAVCKLRALGVHIEQVTRVQKAKVERYKVTRLYRAEKEWEGIHPVNVETDVYEDNVELPIGSWLVPLAQPLGNLVATLLEPESVCGFVNFCVIPAEEGKGLFVSRLIK
;
A
#
# COMPACT_ATOMS: atom_id res chain seq x y z
N MET A 1 -67.36 31.70 -46.67
CA MET A 1 -68.09 32.24 -45.50
C MET A 1 -67.77 31.40 -44.27
N LYS A 2 -67.08 32.02 -43.29
CA LYS A 2 -67.03 31.74 -41.84
C LYS A 2 -65.67 32.19 -41.26
N LYS A 3 -65.47 33.51 -41.30
CA LYS A 3 -64.71 34.27 -40.30
C LYS A 3 -65.72 34.66 -39.22
N LEU A 4 -65.55 34.18 -38.00
CA LEU A 4 -65.72 34.90 -36.73
C LEU A 4 -65.58 33.88 -35.59
N ILE A 5 -65.07 34.31 -34.45
CA ILE A 5 -64.69 33.53 -33.25
C ILE A 5 -63.23 33.03 -33.30
N ILE A 6 -62.33 33.96 -33.61
CA ILE A 6 -61.17 34.24 -32.75
C ILE A 6 -61.67 35.22 -31.68
N PHE A 7 -61.09 35.18 -30.48
CA PHE A 7 -61.43 35.89 -29.22
C PHE A 7 -62.28 35.06 -28.24
N TYR A 8 -61.63 34.14 -27.49
CA TYR A 8 -61.78 34.00 -26.02
C TYR A 8 -60.97 32.86 -25.39
N ILE A 9 -60.18 32.08 -26.16
CA ILE A 9 -59.39 30.96 -25.59
C ILE A 9 -57.87 31.25 -25.57
N GLY A 10 -57.44 32.41 -26.05
CA GLY A 10 -56.03 32.82 -26.11
C GLY A 10 -55.49 33.57 -24.88
N PHE A 11 -56.34 33.94 -23.91
CA PHE A 11 -55.92 34.82 -22.80
C PHE A 11 -55.90 34.17 -21.41
N LEU A 12 -56.41 32.94 -21.25
CA LEU A 12 -56.42 32.25 -19.94
C LEU A 12 -55.26 31.25 -19.73
N CYS A 13 -54.54 30.85 -20.79
CA CYS A 13 -53.39 29.94 -20.67
C CYS A 13 -52.01 30.64 -20.66
N ILE A 14 -51.97 31.96 -20.84
CA ILE A 14 -50.71 32.73 -20.89
C ILE A 14 -50.39 33.42 -19.55
N CYS A 15 -51.33 33.49 -18.60
CA CYS A 15 -51.06 34.02 -17.26
C CYS A 15 -50.75 32.97 -16.17
N LEU A 16 -50.91 31.67 -16.46
CA LEU A 16 -50.56 30.58 -15.52
C LEU A 16 -49.24 29.86 -15.86
N SER A 17 -48.65 30.14 -17.02
CA SER A 17 -47.35 29.60 -17.43
C SER A 17 -46.18 30.57 -17.22
N ALA A 18 -46.47 31.81 -16.79
CA ALA A 18 -45.48 32.88 -16.57
C ALA A 18 -45.02 33.04 -15.11
N ILE A 19 -45.54 32.26 -14.16
CA ILE A 19 -45.09 32.28 -12.74
C ILE A 19 -44.33 31.00 -12.34
N ALA A 20 -44.34 29.94 -13.17
CA ALA A 20 -43.67 28.66 -12.87
C ALA A 20 -42.39 28.40 -13.70
N LYS A 21 -41.84 29.43 -14.34
CA LYS A 21 -40.58 29.36 -15.10
C LYS A 21 -39.57 30.39 -14.60
N GLN A 22 -39.33 30.41 -13.30
CA GLN A 22 -38.01 30.81 -12.79
C GLN A 22 -37.08 29.60 -12.99
N THR A 23 -36.30 29.66 -14.07
CA THR A 23 -34.98 29.04 -14.24
C THR A 23 -34.51 28.10 -13.12
N LEU A 24 -34.77 26.78 -13.25
CA LEU A 24 -33.93 25.76 -12.58
C LEU A 24 -32.72 25.50 -13.48
N GLU A 25 -31.69 26.33 -13.32
CA GLU A 25 -30.33 25.93 -13.65
C GLU A 25 -29.95 24.68 -12.83
N ARG A 26 -28.98 23.91 -13.33
CA ARG A 26 -28.54 22.63 -12.72
C ARG A 26 -28.32 22.82 -11.20
N PRO A 27 -28.78 21.90 -10.32
CA PRO A 27 -28.70 22.06 -8.85
C PRO A 27 -27.27 21.97 -8.30
N ARG A 28 -26.23 22.09 -9.12
CA ARG A 28 -24.82 21.98 -8.73
C ARG A 28 -24.27 23.36 -8.41
N GLY A 29 -23.30 23.41 -7.51
CA GLY A 29 -22.70 24.66 -7.03
C GLY A 29 -23.36 25.15 -5.75
N GLU A 30 -23.06 26.39 -5.40
CA GLU A 30 -23.49 27.06 -4.17
C GLU A 30 -24.77 27.88 -4.42
N HIS A 31 -25.85 27.53 -3.73
CA HIS A 31 -27.16 28.18 -3.89
C HIS A 31 -27.97 28.12 -2.58
N PHE A 32 -29.21 28.60 -2.60
CA PHE A 32 -30.17 28.40 -1.52
C PHE A 32 -31.61 28.25 -2.04
N PHE A 33 -32.50 27.71 -1.21
CA PHE A 33 -33.95 27.72 -1.42
C PHE A 33 -34.67 27.97 -0.10
N THR A 34 -35.88 28.51 -0.16
CA THR A 34 -36.75 28.73 1.01
C THR A 34 -37.80 27.62 1.11
N TYR A 35 -37.89 26.96 2.26
CA TYR A 35 -38.85 25.89 2.51
C TYR A 35 -39.98 26.34 3.45
N SER A 36 -41.22 26.18 2.98
CA SER A 36 -42.44 26.57 3.69
C SER A 36 -43.58 25.54 3.60
N GLN A 37 -43.29 24.33 3.08
CA GLN A 37 -44.34 23.38 2.67
C GLN A 37 -44.88 22.50 3.81
N TYR A 38 -44.30 22.58 5.01
CA TYR A 38 -44.76 21.81 6.16
C TYR A 38 -45.72 22.66 7.02
N PRO A 39 -47.04 22.36 7.05
CA PRO A 39 -48.04 23.24 7.66
C PRO A 39 -47.76 23.68 9.11
N PRO A 40 -47.23 22.83 10.03
CA PRO A 40 -46.90 23.25 11.39
C PRO A 40 -45.81 24.32 11.52
N PHE A 41 -45.08 24.61 10.43
CA PHE A 41 -43.99 25.61 10.38
C PHE A 41 -44.13 26.56 9.18
N ALA A 42 -45.27 26.58 8.50
CA ALA A 42 -45.48 27.37 7.28
C ALA A 42 -45.42 28.89 7.52
N ASP A 43 -45.70 29.33 8.76
CA ASP A 43 -45.62 30.71 9.24
C ASP A 43 -44.19 31.20 9.50
N ARG A 44 -43.21 30.28 9.52
CA ARG A 44 -41.79 30.55 9.75
C ARG A 44 -40.93 29.76 8.76
N PRO A 45 -40.91 30.15 7.48
CA PRO A 45 -40.13 29.47 6.45
C PRO A 45 -38.64 29.42 6.79
N VAL A 46 -37.95 28.40 6.28
CA VAL A 46 -36.51 28.19 6.52
C VAL A 46 -35.73 28.32 5.22
N ASP A 47 -34.74 29.20 5.21
CA ASP A 47 -33.77 29.26 4.11
C ASP A 47 -32.75 28.12 4.26
N VAL A 48 -32.52 27.37 3.19
CA VAL A 48 -31.58 26.25 3.16
C VAL A 48 -30.48 26.57 2.17
N HIS A 49 -29.31 26.91 2.70
CA HIS A 49 -28.10 27.14 1.92
C HIS A 49 -27.45 25.80 1.61
N TYR A 50 -26.99 25.58 0.38
CA TYR A 50 -26.45 24.29 -0.02
C TYR A 50 -25.28 24.41 -0.98
N TYR A 51 -24.47 23.35 -1.00
CA TYR A 51 -23.45 23.12 -2.01
C TYR A 51 -23.56 21.69 -2.53
N ILE A 52 -23.70 21.56 -3.85
CA ILE A 52 -23.67 20.25 -4.53
C ILE A 52 -22.44 20.21 -5.43
N PRO A 53 -21.56 19.20 -5.27
CA PRO A 53 -20.33 19.09 -6.02
C PRO A 53 -20.46 19.22 -7.54
N SER A 54 -19.40 19.63 -8.24
CA SER A 54 -19.40 19.77 -9.70
C SER A 54 -19.41 18.42 -10.43
N GLN A 55 -18.82 17.38 -9.81
CA GLN A 55 -18.69 16.01 -10.33
C GLN A 55 -19.46 14.99 -9.49
N GLY A 56 -19.51 13.73 -9.94
CA GLY A 56 -20.14 12.61 -9.21
C GLY A 56 -21.64 12.41 -9.47
N ASP A 57 -22.18 11.24 -9.11
CA ASP A 57 -23.58 10.88 -9.33
C ASP A 57 -24.50 11.44 -8.23
N ILE A 58 -25.21 12.54 -8.52
CA ILE A 58 -26.18 13.18 -7.61
C ILE A 58 -27.21 12.18 -7.09
N LYS A 59 -27.60 11.16 -7.87
CA LYS A 59 -28.62 10.20 -7.44
C LYS A 59 -28.17 9.35 -6.26
N GLN A 60 -26.87 9.11 -6.13
CA GLN A 60 -26.27 8.23 -5.11
C GLN A 60 -25.40 8.97 -4.10
N MET A 61 -25.14 10.26 -4.34
CA MET A 61 -24.31 11.10 -3.51
C MET A 61 -24.85 11.18 -2.07
N PRO A 62 -23.99 11.03 -1.04
CA PRO A 62 -24.43 11.19 0.35
C PRO A 62 -24.99 12.60 0.61
N ILE A 63 -25.98 12.70 1.51
CA ILE A 63 -26.62 13.98 1.90
C ILE A 63 -26.23 14.29 3.34
N VAL A 64 -25.65 15.48 3.57
CA VAL A 64 -25.21 15.93 4.89
C VAL A 64 -25.93 17.23 5.27
N PHE A 65 -26.64 17.20 6.39
CA PHE A 65 -27.16 18.41 7.04
C PHE A 65 -26.18 18.90 8.12
N VAL A 66 -25.83 20.17 8.05
CA VAL A 66 -24.96 20.85 9.02
C VAL A 66 -25.76 21.96 9.72
N PHE A 67 -25.72 21.96 11.05
CA PHE A 67 -26.48 22.90 11.88
C PHE A 67 -25.58 23.97 12.52
N GLU A 68 -26.03 25.22 12.45
CA GLU A 68 -25.34 26.43 12.87
C GLU A 68 -25.01 26.53 14.37
N GLY A 69 -24.05 27.40 14.71
CA GLY A 69 -23.72 27.76 16.07
C GLY A 69 -24.75 28.68 16.73
N GLY A 70 -24.45 29.18 17.93
CA GLY A 70 -25.34 30.10 18.64
C GLY A 70 -25.43 31.49 17.98
N ASP A 71 -24.47 31.79 17.11
CA ASP A 71 -24.37 32.96 16.26
C ASP A 71 -25.29 32.92 15.02
N ARG A 72 -25.84 31.74 14.68
CA ARG A 72 -26.67 31.50 13.49
C ARG A 72 -25.99 31.95 12.19
N GLY A 73 -24.68 31.69 12.08
CA GLY A 73 -23.89 32.03 10.89
C GLY A 73 -23.75 30.86 9.93
N TYR A 74 -24.47 30.85 8.81
CA TYR A 74 -24.33 29.80 7.80
C TYR A 74 -23.11 30.00 6.88
N ARG A 75 -22.71 31.26 6.63
CA ARG A 75 -21.70 31.59 5.59
C ARG A 75 -20.36 30.91 5.83
N TYR A 76 -19.82 31.01 7.05
CA TYR A 76 -18.52 30.44 7.39
C TYR A 76 -18.56 28.89 7.39
N LEU A 77 -19.71 28.29 7.72
CA LEU A 77 -19.91 26.84 7.62
C LEU A 77 -19.96 26.40 6.16
N LEU A 78 -20.71 27.11 5.32
CA LEU A 78 -20.80 26.82 3.89
C LEU A 78 -19.42 26.91 3.23
N ASP A 79 -18.68 28.00 3.47
CA ASP A 79 -17.33 28.19 2.95
C ASP A 79 -16.34 27.13 3.49
N GLY A 80 -16.45 26.75 4.76
CA GLY A 80 -15.57 25.75 5.37
C GLY A 80 -15.84 24.30 4.94
N TRP A 81 -17.08 23.97 4.57
CA TRP A 81 -17.50 22.61 4.23
C TRP A 81 -17.60 22.35 2.72
N LYS A 82 -17.76 23.39 1.87
CA LYS A 82 -17.92 23.18 0.42
C LYS A 82 -16.70 22.55 -0.25
N GLU A 83 -15.49 22.91 0.18
CA GLU A 83 -14.25 22.29 -0.33
C GLU A 83 -14.21 20.80 -0.01
N GLU A 84 -14.64 20.42 1.19
CA GLU A 84 -14.72 19.02 1.60
C GLU A 84 -15.83 18.27 0.85
N ALA A 85 -16.98 18.93 0.62
CA ALA A 85 -18.08 18.41 -0.18
C ALA A 85 -17.62 18.08 -1.60
N GLU A 86 -16.91 19.00 -2.26
CA GLU A 86 -16.32 18.77 -3.59
C GLU A 86 -15.32 17.62 -3.58
N ARG A 87 -14.39 17.64 -2.62
CA ARG A 87 -13.29 16.67 -2.52
C ARG A 87 -13.76 15.25 -2.19
N LYS A 88 -14.79 15.12 -1.35
CA LYS A 88 -15.31 13.82 -0.86
C LYS A 88 -16.58 13.37 -1.54
N GLY A 89 -17.16 14.22 -2.40
CA GLY A 89 -18.35 13.90 -3.19
C GLY A 89 -19.59 13.67 -2.34
N PHE A 90 -20.01 14.67 -1.55
CA PHE A 90 -21.28 14.66 -0.83
C PHE A 90 -22.05 15.99 -1.02
N MET A 91 -23.38 15.94 -0.91
CA MET A 91 -24.23 17.13 -0.93
C MET A 91 -24.33 17.74 0.46
N LEU A 92 -24.09 19.04 0.57
CA LEU A 92 -24.13 19.81 1.82
C LEU A 92 -25.38 20.68 1.87
N PHE A 93 -26.16 20.58 2.97
CA PHE A 93 -27.31 21.43 3.25
C PHE A 93 -27.20 22.05 4.64
N ILE A 94 -27.43 23.36 4.74
CA ILE A 94 -27.38 24.17 5.96
C ILE A 94 -28.72 24.90 6.10
N PRO A 95 -29.67 24.35 6.87
CA PRO A 95 -30.91 25.05 7.20
C PRO A 95 -30.61 26.22 8.15
N HIS A 96 -30.91 27.43 7.71
CA HIS A 96 -30.73 28.67 8.47
C HIS A 96 -31.94 28.92 9.36
N PHE A 97 -31.78 28.64 10.64
CA PHE A 97 -32.81 28.88 11.65
C PHE A 97 -32.54 30.23 12.30
N ASP A 98 -33.10 31.29 11.72
CA ASP A 98 -32.87 32.66 12.18
C ASP A 98 -33.39 32.90 13.61
N LEU A 99 -32.75 33.82 14.35
CA LEU A 99 -33.09 34.07 15.76
C LEU A 99 -34.51 34.58 15.99
N LYS A 100 -35.12 35.24 14.99
CA LYS A 100 -36.45 35.84 15.12
C LYS A 100 -37.52 34.76 15.01
N SER A 101 -37.40 33.86 14.04
CA SER A 101 -38.38 32.82 13.77
C SER A 101 -38.13 31.53 14.57
N TYR A 102 -36.87 31.28 14.93
CA TYR A 102 -36.41 30.10 15.67
C TYR A 102 -35.52 30.50 16.86
N PRO A 103 -36.13 31.07 17.92
CA PRO A 103 -35.42 31.44 19.14
C PRO A 103 -34.81 30.19 19.82
N LEU A 104 -34.08 30.40 20.93
CA LEU A 104 -33.39 29.34 21.66
C LEU A 104 -34.29 28.12 21.95
N ALA A 105 -35.54 28.37 22.37
CA ALA A 105 -36.55 27.34 22.68
C ALA A 105 -36.85 26.43 21.48
N ASP A 106 -36.86 26.97 20.26
CA ASP A 106 -37.23 26.25 19.04
C ASP A 106 -36.03 25.65 18.30
N TYR A 107 -34.86 26.27 18.39
CA TYR A 107 -33.65 25.75 17.75
C TYR A 107 -32.84 24.87 18.71
N GLN A 108 -32.09 25.47 19.64
CA GLN A 108 -31.23 24.71 20.55
C GLN A 108 -32.03 23.70 21.35
N GLU A 109 -33.21 24.08 21.83
CA GLU A 109 -34.14 23.23 22.59
C GLU A 109 -35.20 22.55 21.71
N VAL A 110 -35.00 22.57 20.38
CA VAL A 110 -35.73 21.80 19.37
C VAL A 110 -37.27 21.93 19.39
N GLY A 111 -37.82 22.92 20.09
CA GLY A 111 -39.26 23.20 20.15
C GLY A 111 -40.03 22.18 20.98
N VAL A 112 -39.39 21.43 21.87
CA VAL A 112 -40.05 20.36 22.66
C VAL A 112 -41.03 20.91 23.70
N MET A 113 -40.78 22.12 24.22
CA MET A 113 -41.70 22.85 25.10
C MET A 113 -41.85 24.29 24.62
N ASN A 114 -42.90 24.97 25.08
CA ASN A 114 -43.01 26.42 24.94
C ASN A 114 -41.84 27.14 25.65
N ALA A 115 -41.62 28.42 25.32
CA ALA A 115 -40.50 29.19 25.85
C ALA A 115 -40.48 29.35 27.38
N ALA A 116 -41.63 29.15 28.04
CA ALA A 116 -41.76 29.19 29.50
C ALA A 116 -41.48 27.82 30.18
N HIS A 117 -41.23 26.76 29.40
CA HIS A 117 -41.08 25.38 29.87
C HIS A 117 -42.25 24.87 30.72
N THR A 118 -43.47 25.32 30.40
CA THR A 118 -44.70 24.95 31.13
C THR A 118 -45.58 23.95 30.38
N VAL A 119 -45.48 23.90 29.05
CA VAL A 119 -46.30 23.04 28.20
C VAL A 119 -45.43 22.38 27.13
N ALA A 120 -45.49 21.04 27.03
CA ALA A 120 -44.85 20.29 25.96
C ALA A 120 -45.63 20.44 24.64
N ASN A 121 -44.90 20.63 23.54
CA ASN A 121 -45.49 20.67 22.21
C ASN A 121 -45.80 19.25 21.71
N ALA A 122 -46.77 19.14 20.80
CA ALA A 122 -47.04 17.87 20.14
C ALA A 122 -45.82 17.43 19.29
N PRO A 123 -45.51 16.12 19.18
CA PRO A 123 -44.34 15.63 18.44
C PRO A 123 -44.23 16.13 17.00
N GLU A 124 -45.33 16.38 16.31
CA GLU A 124 -45.35 16.91 14.94
C GLU A 124 -45.01 18.41 14.85
N LYS A 125 -44.95 19.12 15.99
CA LYS A 125 -44.66 20.56 16.08
C LYS A 125 -43.25 20.87 16.58
N ILE A 126 -42.38 19.88 16.69
CA ILE A 126 -40.98 20.07 17.08
C ILE A 126 -40.09 20.22 15.84
N THR A 127 -39.06 21.07 15.95
CA THR A 127 -38.18 21.44 14.83
C THR A 127 -37.50 20.24 14.14
N PRO A 128 -37.13 19.15 14.83
CA PRO A 128 -36.63 17.93 14.20
C PRO A 128 -37.50 17.35 13.08
N VAL A 129 -38.83 17.41 13.20
CA VAL A 129 -39.74 16.89 12.17
C VAL A 129 -39.61 17.71 10.88
N LEU A 130 -39.39 19.02 11.00
CA LEU A 130 -39.16 19.90 9.86
C LEU A 130 -37.92 19.50 9.06
N VAL A 131 -36.85 19.01 9.71
CA VAL A 131 -35.64 18.53 9.01
C VAL A 131 -35.92 17.27 8.19
N ASP A 132 -36.72 16.33 8.70
CA ASP A 132 -37.15 15.16 7.92
C ASP A 132 -37.96 15.57 6.69
N LYS A 133 -38.83 16.58 6.84
CA LYS A 133 -39.60 17.14 5.72
C LYS A 133 -38.73 17.91 4.73
N LEU A 134 -37.70 18.59 5.21
CA LEU A 134 -36.66 19.18 4.38
C LEU A 134 -35.89 18.11 3.60
N PHE A 135 -35.55 16.97 4.21
CA PHE A 135 -34.90 15.86 3.51
C PHE A 135 -35.78 15.26 2.42
N GLU A 136 -37.06 15.02 2.70
CA GLU A 136 -38.05 14.56 1.70
C GLU A 136 -38.10 15.53 0.51
N TYR A 137 -38.11 16.83 0.77
CA TYR A 137 -38.07 17.87 -0.26
C TYR A 137 -36.74 17.87 -1.02
N VAL A 138 -35.59 17.80 -0.33
CA VAL A 138 -34.26 17.75 -0.94
C VAL A 138 -34.14 16.58 -1.91
N ARG A 139 -34.71 15.42 -1.58
CA ARG A 139 -34.74 14.27 -2.51
C ARG A 139 -35.52 14.56 -3.78
N GLN A 140 -36.68 15.20 -3.66
CA GLN A 140 -37.48 15.60 -4.82
C GLN A 140 -36.78 16.68 -5.64
N PHE A 141 -36.19 17.67 -4.96
CA PHE A 141 -35.46 18.80 -5.54
C PHE A 141 -34.22 18.37 -6.33
N THR A 142 -33.44 17.42 -5.80
CA THR A 142 -32.19 16.95 -6.42
C THR A 142 -32.36 15.73 -7.34
N GLY A 143 -33.47 15.00 -7.22
CA GLY A 143 -33.65 13.68 -7.82
C GLY A 143 -32.85 12.56 -7.13
N SER A 144 -32.42 12.77 -5.87
CA SER A 144 -31.64 11.80 -5.11
C SER A 144 -32.43 10.52 -4.76
N MET A 145 -31.78 9.37 -4.93
CA MET A 145 -32.31 8.06 -4.55
C MET A 145 -31.88 7.61 -3.15
N ARG A 146 -31.12 8.43 -2.42
CA ARG A 146 -30.73 8.14 -1.02
C ARG A 146 -31.97 7.92 -0.17
N LYS A 147 -31.90 6.91 0.72
CA LYS A 147 -32.97 6.62 1.68
C LYS A 147 -32.81 7.37 2.99
N GLY A 148 -31.60 7.84 3.29
CA GLY A 148 -31.32 8.64 4.47
C GLY A 148 -30.25 9.70 4.27
N TYR A 149 -29.93 10.39 5.36
CA TYR A 149 -29.00 11.51 5.43
C TYR A 149 -28.14 11.45 6.70
N MET A 150 -27.02 12.17 6.70
CA MET A 150 -26.17 12.34 7.87
C MET A 150 -26.37 13.73 8.47
N ILE A 151 -26.22 13.84 9.79
CA ILE A 151 -26.35 15.12 10.52
C ILE A 151 -25.12 15.44 11.34
N TYR A 152 -24.75 16.72 11.35
CA TYR A 152 -23.65 17.27 12.13
C TYR A 152 -24.04 18.60 12.75
N GLY A 153 -23.61 18.83 13.99
CA GLY A 153 -23.75 20.14 14.62
C GLY A 153 -22.64 20.39 15.64
N HIS A 154 -22.18 21.65 15.70
CA HIS A 154 -21.17 22.12 16.64
C HIS A 154 -21.77 23.14 17.62
N SER A 155 -21.36 23.15 18.89
CA SER A 155 -21.84 24.12 19.88
C SER A 155 -23.38 24.10 20.04
N ALA A 156 -24.09 25.17 19.68
CA ALA A 156 -25.56 25.21 19.67
C ALA A 156 -26.16 24.20 18.67
N GLY A 157 -25.57 24.04 17.49
CA GLY A 157 -25.95 23.00 16.54
C GLY A 157 -25.70 21.59 17.10
N GLY A 158 -24.68 21.44 17.96
CA GLY A 158 -24.45 20.19 18.69
C GLY A 158 -25.58 19.89 19.67
N GLN A 159 -26.12 20.91 20.34
CA GLN A 159 -27.32 20.78 21.18
C GLN A 159 -28.55 20.40 20.35
N PHE A 160 -28.73 21.05 19.20
CA PHE A 160 -29.79 20.72 18.25
C PHE A 160 -29.73 19.25 17.85
N VAL A 161 -28.57 18.76 17.39
CA VAL A 161 -28.40 17.36 16.96
C VAL A 161 -28.58 16.38 18.11
N GLN A 162 -28.06 16.69 19.31
CA GLN A 162 -28.23 15.83 20.48
C GLN A 162 -29.70 15.62 20.83
N ARG A 163 -30.47 16.72 20.81
CA ARG A 163 -31.90 16.74 21.16
C ARG A 163 -32.78 16.26 20.02
N PHE A 164 -32.39 16.51 18.77
CA PHE A 164 -32.98 15.88 17.60
C PHE A 164 -33.00 14.37 17.79
N MET A 165 -31.85 13.77 18.08
CA MET A 165 -31.74 12.32 18.20
C MET A 165 -32.48 11.76 19.40
N LEU A 166 -32.64 12.56 20.47
CA LEU A 166 -33.30 12.17 21.73
C LEU A 166 -34.84 12.28 21.64
N PHE A 167 -35.35 13.37 21.09
CA PHE A 167 -36.79 13.67 21.08
C PHE A 167 -37.49 13.31 19.78
N HIS A 168 -36.74 13.00 18.72
CA HIS A 168 -37.27 12.61 17.43
C HIS A 168 -36.62 11.33 16.90
N ASP A 169 -37.45 10.36 16.58
CA ASP A 169 -37.01 9.07 16.09
C ASP A 169 -37.07 9.01 14.55
N SER A 170 -36.21 9.82 13.92
CA SER A 170 -36.14 9.90 12.46
C SER A 170 -35.78 8.54 11.84
N PRO A 171 -36.54 8.05 10.84
CA PRO A 171 -36.19 6.85 10.08
C PRO A 171 -35.10 7.11 9.02
N TYR A 172 -34.70 8.37 8.84
CA TYR A 172 -33.84 8.81 7.75
C TYR A 172 -32.40 9.09 8.20
N VAL A 173 -32.13 9.31 9.48
CA VAL A 173 -30.76 9.60 9.94
C VAL A 173 -29.91 8.33 9.89
N GLU A 174 -28.92 8.32 9.00
CA GLU A 174 -27.95 7.22 8.84
C GLU A 174 -26.78 7.35 9.84
N LYS A 175 -26.32 8.58 10.09
CA LYS A 175 -25.23 8.91 11.03
C LYS A 175 -25.46 10.28 11.67
N ALA A 176 -25.13 10.40 12.95
CA ALA A 176 -25.20 11.66 13.68
C ALA A 176 -23.90 11.93 14.44
N ILE A 177 -23.40 13.17 14.34
CA ILE A 177 -22.24 13.63 15.09
C ILE A 177 -22.63 14.85 15.92
N ILE A 178 -22.45 14.73 17.23
CA ILE A 178 -22.70 15.77 18.22
C ILE A 178 -21.33 16.34 18.61
N SER A 179 -21.03 17.57 18.18
CA SER A 179 -19.71 18.19 18.35
C SER A 179 -19.72 19.30 19.39
N SER A 180 -18.98 19.13 20.48
CA SER A 180 -18.80 20.09 21.59
C SER A 180 -20.04 20.96 21.97
N PRO A 181 -21.20 20.37 22.35
CA PRO A 181 -22.31 21.14 22.92
C PRO A 181 -21.91 22.03 24.10
N GLY A 182 -22.52 23.22 24.16
CA GLY A 182 -22.35 24.13 25.30
C GLY A 182 -22.88 23.56 26.63
N TRP A 183 -23.84 22.66 26.59
CA TRP A 183 -24.49 21.95 27.71
C TRP A 183 -25.40 20.86 27.11
N TYR A 184 -25.83 19.90 27.92
CA TYR A 184 -26.53 18.69 27.44
C TYR A 184 -27.89 18.53 28.09
N THR A 185 -28.79 17.84 27.40
CA THR A 185 -30.01 17.26 27.98
C THR A 185 -29.74 15.80 28.32
N PHE A 186 -29.64 15.48 29.60
CA PHE A 186 -29.40 14.12 30.08
C PHE A 186 -30.68 13.30 29.88
N PRO A 187 -30.61 12.04 29.40
CA PRO A 187 -31.78 11.16 29.33
C PRO A 187 -32.14 10.66 30.73
N ASP A 188 -32.61 11.59 31.57
CA ASP A 188 -33.01 11.39 32.95
C ASP A 188 -34.49 11.77 33.10
N LEU A 189 -35.31 10.82 33.54
CA LEU A 189 -36.75 11.03 33.75
C LEU A 189 -37.05 11.73 35.08
N ALA A 190 -36.07 11.90 35.97
CA ALA A 190 -36.21 12.62 37.24
C ALA A 190 -35.83 14.10 37.14
N GLN A 191 -35.00 14.47 36.16
CA GLN A 191 -34.57 15.86 35.96
C GLN A 191 -35.46 16.57 34.93
N THR A 192 -35.92 17.78 35.25
CA THR A 192 -36.79 18.58 34.38
C THR A 192 -36.09 19.05 33.10
N TYR A 193 -36.86 19.15 32.03
CA TYR A 193 -36.45 19.84 30.80
C TYR A 193 -36.00 21.29 31.10
N PRO A 194 -34.95 21.83 30.45
CA PRO A 194 -34.19 21.27 29.34
C PRO A 194 -32.93 20.47 29.72
N TYR A 195 -32.63 20.29 31.01
CA TYR A 195 -31.43 19.59 31.46
C TYR A 195 -31.62 18.09 31.61
N GLY A 196 -32.87 17.65 31.83
CA GLY A 196 -33.30 16.27 31.74
C GLY A 196 -34.51 16.11 30.82
N THR A 197 -35.23 15.00 30.97
CA THR A 197 -36.39 14.64 30.13
C THR A 197 -37.72 14.60 30.88
N ALA A 198 -37.72 14.91 32.19
CA ALA A 198 -38.96 14.97 32.97
C ALA A 198 -39.88 16.07 32.43
N GLY A 199 -41.18 15.75 32.32
CA GLY A 199 -42.20 16.63 31.77
C GLY A 199 -42.46 16.48 30.26
N ILE A 200 -41.73 15.60 29.56
CA ILE A 200 -41.95 15.33 28.12
C ILE A 200 -42.78 14.06 27.93
N PRO A 201 -44.04 14.15 27.45
CA PRO A 201 -45.01 13.05 27.50
C PRO A 201 -44.67 11.87 26.57
N TYR A 202 -43.84 12.09 25.55
CA TYR A 202 -43.43 11.07 24.57
C TYR A 202 -42.02 10.54 24.80
N ILE A 203 -41.40 10.81 25.95
CA ILE A 203 -40.12 10.20 26.36
C ILE A 203 -40.36 9.27 27.54
N SER A 204 -40.12 7.97 27.30
CA SER A 204 -40.13 6.94 28.33
C SER A 204 -38.78 6.22 28.41
N SER A 205 -38.65 5.29 29.36
CA SER A 205 -37.47 4.42 29.44
C SER A 205 -37.18 3.65 28.15
N GLU A 206 -38.21 3.25 27.39
CA GLU A 206 -38.02 2.53 26.12
C GLU A 206 -37.45 3.44 25.03
N GLN A 207 -37.91 4.70 24.95
CA GLN A 207 -37.37 5.69 24.01
C GLN A 207 -35.91 6.04 24.36
N ILE A 208 -35.58 6.15 25.66
CA ILE A 208 -34.20 6.33 26.10
C ILE A 208 -33.33 5.12 25.73
N LYS A 209 -33.81 3.90 25.95
CA LYS A 209 -33.12 2.68 25.54
C LYS A 209 -32.84 2.68 24.03
N LYS A 210 -33.87 3.01 23.22
CA LYS A 210 -33.73 3.13 21.76
C LYS A 210 -32.73 4.21 21.36
N TYR A 211 -32.73 5.35 22.03
CA TYR A 211 -31.76 6.43 21.81
C TYR A 211 -30.31 5.98 22.07
N LEU A 212 -30.08 5.24 23.15
CA LEU A 212 -28.76 4.71 23.50
C LEU A 212 -28.28 3.62 22.53
N SER A 213 -29.19 2.84 21.94
CA SER A 213 -28.83 1.85 20.92
C SER A 213 -28.51 2.43 19.54
N LYS A 214 -28.70 3.74 19.32
CA LYS A 214 -28.37 4.40 18.04
C LYS A 214 -26.85 4.59 17.90
N PRO A 215 -26.29 4.44 16.68
CA PRO A 215 -24.86 4.63 16.43
C PRO A 215 -24.50 6.13 16.31
N ILE A 216 -24.44 6.83 17.45
CA ILE A 216 -24.17 8.28 17.53
C ILE A 216 -22.72 8.53 17.94
N ILE A 217 -22.08 9.53 17.33
CA ILE A 217 -20.71 9.94 17.68
C ILE A 217 -20.77 11.23 18.48
N LEU A 218 -20.19 11.21 19.69
CA LEU A 218 -19.87 12.38 20.48
C LEU A 218 -18.43 12.82 20.15
N GLN A 219 -18.27 13.97 19.52
CA GLN A 219 -16.98 14.54 19.15
C GLN A 219 -16.66 15.70 20.10
N LEU A 220 -15.51 15.65 20.77
CA LEU A 220 -15.08 16.67 21.74
C LEU A 220 -13.72 17.26 21.34
N ALA A 221 -13.58 18.58 21.42
CA ALA A 221 -12.33 19.27 21.13
C ALA A 221 -11.46 19.38 22.39
N LEU A 222 -10.27 18.75 22.43
CA LEU A 222 -9.41 18.73 23.63
C LEU A 222 -9.00 20.13 24.12
N GLY A 223 -8.92 21.11 23.22
CA GLY A 223 -8.61 22.51 23.55
C GLY A 223 -9.81 23.32 24.04
N ASP A 224 -11.05 22.83 23.95
CA ASP A 224 -12.29 23.51 24.36
C ASP A 224 -12.50 23.45 25.89
N THR A 225 -11.53 24.04 26.58
CA THR A 225 -11.42 24.12 28.04
C THR A 225 -11.65 25.53 28.57
N ILE A 226 -11.76 26.51 27.66
CA ILE A 226 -11.95 27.92 27.98
C ILE A 226 -13.38 28.16 28.47
N ARG A 227 -13.50 28.93 29.55
CA ARG A 227 -14.80 29.31 30.13
C ARG A 227 -15.22 30.67 29.60
N GLU A 228 -15.84 30.73 28.41
CA GLU A 228 -16.16 32.02 27.79
C GLU A 228 -17.30 32.77 28.50
N SER A 229 -17.47 34.05 28.16
CA SER A 229 -18.54 34.91 28.69
C SER A 229 -19.94 34.35 28.38
N PHE A 230 -20.13 33.85 27.15
CA PHE A 230 -21.38 33.30 26.63
C PHE A 230 -21.63 31.82 26.95
N LEU A 231 -20.71 31.14 27.65
CA LEU A 231 -20.97 29.79 28.15
C LEU A 231 -22.07 29.84 29.23
N ARG A 232 -23.08 28.97 29.13
CA ARG A 232 -24.22 28.93 30.07
C ARG A 232 -23.75 28.54 31.48
N LYS A 233 -24.08 29.36 32.48
CA LYS A 233 -23.61 29.27 33.88
C LYS A 233 -24.74 29.07 34.90
N THR A 234 -25.88 28.51 34.50
CA THR A 234 -26.93 28.16 35.47
C THR A 234 -26.43 27.05 36.41
N PRO A 235 -26.99 26.91 37.62
CA PRO A 235 -26.62 25.83 38.54
C PRO A 235 -26.66 24.44 37.88
N GLU A 236 -27.66 24.17 37.05
CA GLU A 236 -27.83 22.91 36.31
C GLU A 236 -26.71 22.68 35.29
N ALA A 237 -26.30 23.72 34.56
CA ALA A 237 -25.23 23.62 33.57
C ALA A 237 -23.85 23.46 34.23
N GLU A 238 -23.63 24.14 35.35
CA GLU A 238 -22.39 24.02 36.15
C GLU A 238 -22.26 22.63 36.79
N ARG A 239 -23.38 21.96 37.13
CA ARG A 239 -23.36 20.54 37.57
C ARG A 239 -22.84 19.57 36.51
N GLN A 240 -22.93 19.93 35.22
CA GLN A 240 -22.42 19.10 34.13
C GLN A 240 -20.90 19.26 33.95
N GLY A 241 -20.31 20.38 34.40
CA GLY A 241 -18.89 20.70 34.21
C GLY A 241 -18.65 22.19 33.96
N ARG A 242 -17.42 22.65 34.18
CA ARG A 242 -17.01 24.07 34.13
C ARG A 242 -16.77 24.59 32.71
N ASN A 243 -16.52 23.69 31.75
CA ASN A 243 -16.33 23.97 30.33
C ASN A 243 -16.97 22.87 29.46
N ARG A 244 -16.99 23.03 28.14
CA ARG A 244 -17.66 22.08 27.22
C ARG A 244 -17.02 20.70 27.22
N MET A 245 -15.69 20.63 27.35
CA MET A 245 -14.96 19.36 27.50
C MET A 245 -15.42 18.57 28.74
N GLU A 246 -15.45 19.20 29.92
CA GLU A 246 -15.92 18.57 31.16
C GLU A 246 -17.38 18.14 31.02
N ARG A 247 -18.24 18.98 30.43
CA ARG A 247 -19.66 18.69 30.17
C ARG A 247 -19.85 17.48 29.27
N GLY A 248 -19.11 17.40 28.17
CA GLY A 248 -19.18 16.27 27.25
C GLY A 248 -18.71 14.96 27.87
N ARG A 249 -17.64 14.99 28.66
CA ARG A 249 -17.17 13.81 29.41
C ARG A 249 -18.17 13.38 30.48
N SER A 250 -18.77 14.32 31.21
CA SER A 250 -19.81 14.02 32.21
C SER A 250 -21.03 13.38 31.56
N PHE A 251 -21.51 13.91 30.44
CA PHE A 251 -22.63 13.34 29.70
C PHE A 251 -22.31 11.93 29.18
N TRP A 252 -21.12 11.74 28.60
CA TRP A 252 -20.64 10.45 28.12
C TRP A 252 -20.64 9.37 29.22
N LEU A 253 -20.10 9.71 30.39
CA LEU A 253 -20.06 8.82 31.54
C LEU A 253 -21.48 8.47 32.02
N TYR A 254 -22.35 9.47 32.12
CA TYR A 254 -23.73 9.27 32.56
C TYR A 254 -24.48 8.28 31.66
N ILE A 255 -24.45 8.45 30.34
CA ILE A 255 -25.23 7.57 29.44
C ILE A 255 -24.74 6.11 29.50
N HIS A 256 -23.44 5.88 29.71
CA HIS A 256 -22.88 4.54 29.85
C HIS A 256 -23.21 3.91 31.20
N GLN A 257 -23.19 4.69 32.27
CA GLN A 257 -23.61 4.23 33.59
C GLN A 257 -25.11 3.89 33.60
N LEU A 258 -25.93 4.73 32.97
CA LEU A 258 -27.36 4.48 32.82
C LEU A 258 -27.61 3.18 32.06
N ALA A 259 -26.97 3.00 30.89
CA ALA A 259 -27.09 1.76 30.11
C ALA A 259 -26.66 0.53 30.90
N ALA A 260 -25.49 0.58 31.55
CA ALA A 260 -24.96 -0.52 32.35
C ALA A 260 -25.87 -0.89 33.52
N SER A 261 -26.39 0.10 34.26
CA SER A 261 -27.28 -0.13 35.40
C SER A 261 -28.61 -0.78 35.03
N ARG A 262 -29.03 -0.65 33.76
CA ARG A 262 -30.30 -1.18 33.23
C ARG A 262 -30.12 -2.40 32.32
N GLY A 263 -28.88 -2.84 32.09
CA GLY A 263 -28.57 -3.93 31.15
C GLY A 263 -28.92 -3.59 29.69
N TRP A 264 -28.84 -2.32 29.30
CA TRP A 264 -29.12 -1.86 27.95
C TRP A 264 -27.84 -1.75 27.12
N GLU A 265 -27.98 -1.90 25.81
CA GLU A 265 -26.89 -1.64 24.86
C GLU A 265 -26.73 -0.13 24.63
N CYS A 266 -25.48 0.34 24.63
CA CYS A 266 -25.13 1.70 24.21
C CYS A 266 -24.17 1.61 23.02
N HIS A 267 -24.60 2.07 21.85
CA HIS A 267 -23.82 2.04 20.61
C HIS A 267 -23.16 3.37 20.27
N TRP A 268 -23.15 4.29 21.23
CA TRP A 268 -22.49 5.57 21.08
C TRP A 268 -20.97 5.40 21.03
N ARG A 269 -20.29 6.31 20.32
CA ARG A 269 -18.83 6.39 20.27
C ARG A 269 -18.38 7.78 20.68
N LYS A 270 -17.22 7.87 21.33
CA LYS A 270 -16.58 9.15 21.66
C LYS A 270 -15.30 9.32 20.85
N ILE A 271 -15.10 10.51 20.32
CA ILE A 271 -13.87 10.94 19.65
C ILE A 271 -13.40 12.24 20.30
N GLU A 272 -12.11 12.32 20.59
CA GLU A 272 -11.48 13.50 21.17
C GLU A 272 -10.44 14.04 20.18
N GLU A 273 -10.63 15.27 19.71
CA GLU A 273 -9.81 15.91 18.68
C GLU A 273 -8.70 16.74 19.32
N CYS A 274 -7.44 16.44 18.98
CA CYS A 274 -6.26 17.12 19.52
C CYS A 274 -5.93 18.40 18.75
N GLY A 275 -5.47 19.43 19.46
CA GLY A 275 -5.01 20.69 18.86
C GLY A 275 -6.10 21.62 18.35
N ILE A 276 -7.38 21.35 18.64
CA ILE A 276 -8.53 22.17 18.24
C ILE A 276 -9.20 22.76 19.49
N GLY A 277 -9.52 24.06 19.45
CA GLY A 277 -10.32 24.76 20.46
C GLY A 277 -11.83 24.67 20.19
N HIS A 278 -12.59 25.71 20.54
CA HIS A 278 -14.03 25.78 20.26
C HIS A 278 -14.33 26.25 18.82
N GLU A 279 -13.80 25.54 17.82
CA GLU A 279 -13.79 25.98 16.42
C GLU A 279 -14.60 25.06 15.50
N ALA A 280 -15.70 25.56 14.94
CA ALA A 280 -16.67 24.75 14.18
C ALA A 280 -16.15 24.18 12.86
N VAL A 281 -15.34 24.94 12.09
CA VAL A 281 -14.84 24.48 10.78
C VAL A 281 -13.75 23.40 10.94
N PRO A 282 -12.70 23.57 11.77
CA PRO A 282 -11.74 22.51 12.04
C PRO A 282 -12.38 21.23 12.57
N MET A 283 -13.30 21.34 13.54
CA MET A 283 -14.05 20.18 14.06
C MET A 283 -14.88 19.49 12.97
N GLY A 284 -15.51 20.29 12.11
CA GLY A 284 -16.28 19.80 10.96
C GLY A 284 -15.44 19.04 9.94
N LYS A 285 -14.24 19.54 9.62
CA LYS A 285 -13.30 18.85 8.71
C LYS A 285 -12.92 17.45 9.23
N GLN A 286 -12.70 17.31 10.55
CA GLN A 286 -12.45 16.00 11.16
C GLN A 286 -13.68 15.09 11.15
N ALA A 287 -14.88 15.69 11.17
CA ALA A 287 -16.15 14.96 11.10
C ALA A 287 -16.47 14.44 9.68
N VAL A 288 -15.95 15.06 8.62
CA VAL A 288 -16.27 14.67 7.23
C VAL A 288 -15.98 13.19 6.94
N PRO A 289 -14.78 12.63 7.21
CA PRO A 289 -14.52 11.21 7.02
C PRO A 289 -15.46 10.33 7.85
N LEU A 290 -15.84 10.78 9.05
CA LEU A 290 -16.76 10.08 9.95
C LEU A 290 -18.16 9.94 9.33
N LEU A 291 -18.67 11.02 8.73
CA LEU A 291 -19.97 11.09 8.06
C LEU A 291 -19.98 10.37 6.71
N THR A 292 -18.96 10.57 5.89
CA THR A 292 -19.01 10.29 4.44
C THR A 292 -18.31 9.00 4.01
N THR A 293 -17.47 8.39 4.86
CA THR A 293 -16.84 7.10 4.56
C THR A 293 -17.70 5.96 5.07
N ASP A 294 -18.08 5.06 4.17
CA ASP A 294 -18.78 3.80 4.48
C ASP A 294 -17.85 2.87 5.26
N SER A 295 -18.41 2.15 6.24
CA SER A 295 -17.65 1.12 6.96
C SER A 295 -17.65 -0.16 6.15
N LEU A 296 -16.52 -0.84 6.04
CA LEU A 296 -16.50 -2.22 5.53
C LEU A 296 -17.43 -3.06 6.40
N ARG A 297 -18.43 -3.71 5.81
CA ARG A 297 -19.38 -4.56 6.52
C ARG A 297 -18.94 -6.01 6.43
N VAL A 298 -18.71 -6.63 7.58
CA VAL A 298 -18.24 -8.01 7.69
C VAL A 298 -19.20 -8.85 8.50
N LEU A 299 -19.71 -9.93 7.91
CA LEU A 299 -20.52 -10.94 8.59
C LEU A 299 -19.66 -12.15 8.92
N PHE A 300 -19.50 -12.47 10.20
CA PHE A 300 -18.82 -13.68 10.68
C PHE A 300 -19.82 -14.79 10.99
N ILE A 301 -19.71 -15.91 10.28
CA ILE A 301 -20.50 -17.13 10.49
C ILE A 301 -19.55 -18.22 10.99
N GLY A 302 -19.85 -18.81 12.15
CA GLY A 302 -18.93 -19.81 12.72
C GLY A 302 -19.36 -20.40 14.06
N ASN A 303 -18.38 -20.73 14.89
CA ASN A 303 -18.60 -21.33 16.20
C ASN A 303 -17.67 -20.73 17.26
N SER A 304 -17.27 -21.52 18.27
CA SER A 304 -16.41 -21.07 19.36
C SER A 304 -15.07 -20.53 18.91
N TYR A 305 -14.51 -20.98 17.78
CA TYR A 305 -13.27 -20.39 17.25
C TYR A 305 -13.48 -18.95 16.77
N THR A 306 -14.71 -18.59 16.42
CA THR A 306 -15.10 -17.23 16.02
C THR A 306 -15.47 -16.36 17.21
N PHE A 307 -16.27 -16.82 18.18
CA PHE A 307 -16.74 -15.93 19.27
C PHE A 307 -15.79 -15.83 20.46
N PHE A 308 -14.86 -16.78 20.64
CA PHE A 308 -13.89 -16.70 21.74
C PHE A 308 -13.06 -15.42 21.66
N ASN A 309 -12.76 -14.86 22.83
CA ASN A 309 -12.02 -13.61 23.00
C ASN A 309 -12.58 -12.42 22.17
N ARG A 310 -13.86 -12.48 21.74
CA ARG A 310 -14.53 -11.45 20.93
C ARG A 310 -13.79 -11.12 19.62
N LEU A 311 -13.28 -12.14 18.92
CA LEU A 311 -12.46 -11.98 17.70
C LEU A 311 -13.01 -10.97 16.67
N PRO A 312 -14.30 -10.98 16.25
CA PRO A 312 -14.81 -9.98 15.31
C PRO A 312 -14.65 -8.52 15.80
N TRP A 313 -14.83 -8.28 17.09
CA TRP A 313 -14.64 -6.95 17.67
C TRP A 313 -13.16 -6.59 17.85
N GLN A 314 -12.27 -7.58 18.02
CA GLN A 314 -10.83 -7.33 17.93
C GLN A 314 -10.44 -6.87 16.52
N VAL A 315 -10.98 -7.51 15.47
CA VAL A 315 -10.76 -7.06 14.07
C VAL A 315 -11.25 -5.63 13.87
N GLN A 316 -12.43 -5.29 14.40
CA GLN A 316 -12.97 -3.94 14.37
C GLN A 316 -12.06 -2.93 15.11
N SER A 317 -11.56 -3.29 16.29
CA SER A 317 -10.70 -2.42 17.12
C SER A 317 -9.34 -2.19 16.46
N LEU A 318 -8.74 -3.27 15.93
CA LEU A 318 -7.51 -3.23 15.16
C LEU A 318 -7.68 -2.33 13.93
N ALA A 319 -8.76 -2.50 13.17
CA ALA A 319 -9.10 -1.63 12.05
C ALA A 319 -9.22 -0.17 12.46
N SER A 320 -9.95 0.11 13.55
CA SER A 320 -10.14 1.45 14.08
C SER A 320 -8.82 2.12 14.46
N SER A 321 -7.90 1.40 15.11
CA SER A 321 -6.57 1.94 15.46
C SER A 321 -5.72 2.31 14.23
N CYS A 322 -5.92 1.61 13.11
CA CYS A 322 -5.24 1.90 11.85
C CYS A 322 -6.00 2.93 10.98
N GLY A 323 -6.98 3.64 11.55
CA GLY A 323 -7.79 4.63 10.82
C GLY A 323 -8.78 4.03 9.80
N LYS A 324 -9.06 2.73 9.88
CA LYS A 324 -10.04 2.04 9.03
C LYS A 324 -11.36 1.82 9.77
N LYS A 325 -12.46 1.75 9.04
CA LYS A 325 -13.79 1.50 9.61
C LYS A 325 -14.32 0.14 9.18
N ILE A 326 -14.62 -0.69 10.16
CA ILE A 326 -15.32 -1.96 9.95
C ILE A 326 -16.58 -1.99 10.82
N SER A 327 -17.69 -2.45 10.26
CA SER A 327 -18.88 -2.88 10.99
C SER A 327 -18.92 -4.40 10.97
N VAL A 328 -18.95 -5.02 12.15
CA VAL A 328 -18.98 -6.48 12.27
C VAL A 328 -20.35 -6.95 12.77
N ARG A 329 -20.81 -8.07 12.20
CA ARG A 329 -21.92 -8.86 12.74
C ARG A 329 -21.46 -10.30 12.91
N GLN A 330 -21.93 -10.97 13.93
CA GLN A 330 -21.58 -12.36 14.20
C GLN A 330 -22.85 -13.21 14.32
N VAL A 331 -22.84 -14.37 13.66
CA VAL A 331 -23.77 -15.49 13.90
C VAL A 331 -22.94 -16.73 14.15
N ALA A 332 -22.66 -17.02 15.42
CA ALA A 332 -21.78 -18.11 15.80
C ALA A 332 -22.34 -18.94 16.95
N ASN A 333 -22.31 -20.27 16.80
CA ASN A 333 -22.89 -21.21 17.77
C ASN A 333 -21.88 -22.31 18.17
N PRO A 334 -21.77 -22.69 19.45
CA PRO A 334 -20.73 -23.63 19.90
C PRO A 334 -20.73 -24.96 19.15
N GLY A 335 -19.58 -25.37 18.62
CA GLY A 335 -19.39 -26.67 17.95
C GLY A 335 -20.09 -26.84 16.60
N TRP A 336 -20.73 -25.80 16.05
CA TRP A 336 -21.51 -25.91 14.82
C TRP A 336 -20.68 -26.12 13.56
N TYR A 337 -21.29 -26.85 12.62
CA TYR A 337 -20.85 -27.05 11.24
C TYR A 337 -21.52 -26.04 10.29
N LEU A 338 -20.93 -25.77 9.12
CA LEU A 338 -21.56 -24.88 8.12
C LEU A 338 -22.91 -25.41 7.63
N ARG A 339 -23.11 -26.73 7.58
CA ARG A 339 -24.42 -27.34 7.23
C ARG A 339 -25.54 -26.94 8.18
N GLN A 340 -25.23 -26.69 9.46
CA GLN A 340 -26.24 -26.23 10.43
C GLN A 340 -26.56 -24.76 10.20
N HIS A 341 -25.55 -23.95 9.88
CA HIS A 341 -25.74 -22.55 9.47
C HIS A 341 -26.56 -22.40 8.20
N ALA A 342 -26.34 -23.27 7.19
CA ALA A 342 -27.11 -23.30 5.95
C ALA A 342 -28.60 -23.60 6.15
N ALA A 343 -28.96 -24.28 7.25
CA ALA A 343 -30.34 -24.58 7.62
C ALA A 343 -30.92 -23.61 8.67
N ASN A 344 -30.14 -22.66 9.18
CA ASN A 344 -30.53 -21.83 10.31
C ASN A 344 -31.09 -20.48 9.87
N THR A 345 -32.34 -20.18 10.27
CA THR A 345 -33.06 -18.95 9.90
C THR A 345 -32.28 -17.67 10.22
N GLN A 346 -31.71 -17.55 11.42
CA GLN A 346 -30.95 -16.36 11.84
C GLN A 346 -29.72 -16.12 10.95
N THR A 347 -29.02 -17.18 10.57
CA THR A 347 -27.87 -17.08 9.66
C THR A 347 -28.32 -16.63 8.28
N LEU A 348 -29.38 -17.24 7.74
CA LEU A 348 -29.91 -16.90 6.42
C LEU A 348 -30.45 -15.46 6.38
N GLU A 349 -31.13 -15.00 7.43
CA GLU A 349 -31.59 -13.61 7.57
C GLU A 349 -30.43 -12.62 7.64
N ALA A 350 -29.39 -12.93 8.42
CA ALA A 350 -28.19 -12.08 8.48
C ALA A 350 -27.52 -11.92 7.10
N ILE A 351 -27.51 -12.97 6.26
CA ILE A 351 -27.01 -12.87 4.88
C ILE A 351 -27.95 -12.01 4.02
N ARG A 352 -29.27 -12.19 4.14
CA ARG A 352 -30.30 -11.45 3.38
C ARG A 352 -30.33 -9.96 3.70
N GLU A 353 -29.82 -9.53 4.85
CA GLU A 353 -29.62 -8.10 5.14
C GLU A 353 -28.78 -7.39 4.07
N GLY A 354 -27.91 -8.12 3.38
CA GLY A 354 -27.18 -7.62 2.22
C GLY A 354 -26.19 -6.50 2.53
N GLY A 355 -25.50 -6.03 1.49
CA GLY A 355 -24.49 -4.97 1.61
C GLY A 355 -23.26 -5.35 2.44
N TRP A 356 -22.94 -6.65 2.51
CA TRP A 356 -21.71 -7.17 3.11
C TRP A 356 -20.56 -7.05 2.11
N ASP A 357 -19.44 -6.46 2.54
CA ASP A 357 -18.19 -6.49 1.78
C ASP A 357 -17.51 -7.86 1.93
N TYR A 358 -17.56 -8.43 3.14
CA TYR A 358 -17.03 -9.74 3.43
C TYR A 358 -18.01 -10.62 4.21
N MET A 359 -18.14 -11.88 3.81
CA MET A 359 -18.79 -12.93 4.60
C MET A 359 -17.75 -13.98 4.99
N VAL A 360 -17.35 -13.99 6.26
CA VAL A 360 -16.39 -14.95 6.81
C VAL A 360 -17.12 -16.23 7.19
N MET A 361 -16.66 -17.36 6.68
CA MET A 361 -17.21 -18.69 6.95
C MET A 361 -16.18 -19.56 7.64
N GLN A 362 -16.54 -20.03 8.82
CA GLN A 362 -15.72 -20.93 9.63
C GLN A 362 -16.41 -22.29 9.78
N GLU A 363 -15.72 -23.36 9.38
CA GLU A 363 -16.20 -24.73 9.56
C GLU A 363 -15.82 -25.29 10.95
N GLN A 364 -16.45 -26.39 11.35
CA GLN A 364 -16.15 -27.13 12.56
C GLN A 364 -14.71 -27.66 12.58
N SER A 365 -13.99 -27.38 13.67
CA SER A 365 -12.62 -27.79 14.05
C SER A 365 -11.92 -28.84 13.18
N LYS A 366 -12.44 -30.08 13.11
CA LYS A 366 -11.78 -31.23 12.43
C LYS A 366 -12.50 -31.65 11.14
N ALA A 367 -13.62 -31.03 10.80
CA ALA A 367 -14.41 -31.45 9.65
C ALA A 367 -13.63 -31.37 8.33
N PRO A 368 -12.82 -30.32 8.06
CA PRO A 368 -12.01 -30.25 6.83
C PRO A 368 -10.81 -31.20 6.81
N THR A 369 -10.55 -31.98 7.87
CA THR A 369 -9.45 -32.97 7.93
C THR A 369 -9.95 -34.41 7.72
N ARG A 370 -11.19 -34.57 7.25
CA ARG A 370 -11.77 -35.87 6.94
C ARG A 370 -11.46 -36.29 5.50
N GLU A 371 -11.90 -37.48 5.14
CA GLU A 371 -11.76 -38.03 3.79
C GLU A 371 -12.42 -37.12 2.74
N LYS A 372 -11.80 -37.02 1.55
CA LYS A 372 -12.03 -35.94 0.60
C LYS A 372 -13.47 -35.88 0.07
N GLU A 373 -14.10 -37.02 -0.19
CA GLU A 373 -15.49 -37.03 -0.65
C GLU A 373 -16.47 -36.62 0.47
N TRP A 374 -16.15 -36.99 1.72
CA TRP A 374 -16.90 -36.49 2.87
C TRP A 374 -16.78 -34.96 3.00
N VAL A 375 -15.58 -34.40 2.84
CA VAL A 375 -15.32 -32.96 2.93
C VAL A 375 -16.08 -32.20 1.84
N LYS A 376 -16.00 -32.62 0.58
CA LYS A 376 -16.77 -31.99 -0.51
C LYS A 376 -18.26 -31.94 -0.21
N LYS A 377 -18.83 -33.06 0.25
CA LYS A 377 -20.26 -33.17 0.55
C LYS A 377 -20.69 -32.39 1.79
N ASN A 378 -19.89 -32.36 2.84
CA ASN A 378 -20.32 -31.85 4.16
C ASN A 378 -19.71 -30.50 4.56
N VAL A 379 -18.70 -30.03 3.83
CA VAL A 379 -18.03 -28.74 4.05
C VAL A 379 -18.23 -27.84 2.84
N PHE A 380 -17.83 -28.29 1.63
CA PHE A 380 -17.87 -27.41 0.45
C PHE A 380 -19.30 -27.12 0.01
N HIS A 381 -20.16 -28.15 -0.03
CA HIS A 381 -21.56 -27.98 -0.42
C HIS A 381 -22.34 -26.96 0.45
N PRO A 382 -22.34 -27.05 1.79
CA PRO A 382 -23.01 -26.04 2.60
C PRO A 382 -22.35 -24.66 2.54
N ALA A 383 -21.02 -24.58 2.39
CA ALA A 383 -20.35 -23.30 2.14
C ALA A 383 -20.82 -22.66 0.82
N ALA A 384 -20.99 -23.46 -0.24
CA ALA A 384 -21.52 -23.00 -1.53
C ALA A 384 -22.97 -22.52 -1.44
N GLN A 385 -23.81 -23.15 -0.60
CA GLN A 385 -25.18 -22.71 -0.35
C GLN A 385 -25.20 -21.31 0.30
N LEU A 386 -24.36 -21.09 1.32
CA LEU A 386 -24.23 -19.79 1.98
C LEU A 386 -23.65 -18.73 1.03
N ASP A 387 -22.60 -19.06 0.26
CA ASP A 387 -22.01 -18.13 -0.72
C ASP A 387 -23.01 -17.77 -1.82
N SER A 388 -23.78 -18.74 -2.34
CA SER A 388 -24.81 -18.49 -3.36
C SER A 388 -25.85 -17.47 -2.88
N LEU A 389 -26.27 -17.57 -1.61
CA LEU A 389 -27.18 -16.60 -1.01
C LEU A 389 -26.50 -15.23 -0.87
N ARG A 390 -25.24 -15.19 -0.43
CA ARG A 390 -24.48 -13.93 -0.37
C ARG A 390 -24.28 -13.29 -1.75
N ARG A 391 -24.06 -14.06 -2.82
CA ARG A 391 -23.97 -13.54 -4.20
C ARG A 391 -25.25 -12.81 -4.60
N LEU A 392 -26.40 -13.33 -4.16
CA LEU A 392 -27.70 -12.76 -4.47
C LEU A 392 -27.96 -11.43 -3.75
N TYR A 393 -27.62 -11.32 -2.45
CA TYR A 393 -27.93 -10.15 -1.61
C TYR A 393 -26.76 -9.16 -1.44
N ALA A 394 -25.54 -9.56 -1.81
CA ALA A 394 -24.34 -8.73 -1.79
C ALA A 394 -23.40 -9.11 -2.95
N PRO A 395 -23.79 -8.85 -4.22
CA PRO A 395 -23.07 -9.33 -5.40
C PRO A 395 -21.63 -8.80 -5.53
N LYS A 396 -21.34 -7.63 -4.94
CA LYS A 396 -19.99 -7.04 -4.92
C LYS A 396 -19.14 -7.53 -3.75
N GLY A 397 -19.72 -8.20 -2.77
CA GLY A 397 -19.01 -8.75 -1.62
C GLY A 397 -18.23 -10.02 -1.97
N LYS A 398 -17.30 -10.40 -1.08
CA LYS A 398 -16.48 -11.62 -1.23
C LYS A 398 -16.69 -12.54 -0.02
N SER A 399 -16.77 -13.84 -0.28
CA SER A 399 -16.69 -14.83 0.80
C SER A 399 -15.25 -15.02 1.25
N VAL A 400 -15.05 -15.30 2.53
CA VAL A 400 -13.73 -15.53 3.14
C VAL A 400 -13.76 -16.81 3.94
N CYS A 401 -13.01 -17.82 3.50
CA CYS A 401 -12.80 -19.08 4.18
C CYS A 401 -11.85 -18.87 5.38
N TYR A 402 -12.34 -19.06 6.61
CA TYR A 402 -11.51 -18.95 7.81
C TYR A 402 -10.74 -20.27 8.02
N MET A 403 -9.51 -20.36 7.50
CA MET A 403 -8.63 -21.50 7.72
C MET A 403 -8.23 -21.60 9.18
N THR A 404 -8.73 -22.61 9.88
CA THR A 404 -8.44 -22.87 11.30
C THR A 404 -7.08 -23.54 11.50
N TRP A 405 -6.76 -23.89 12.75
CA TRP A 405 -5.49 -24.50 13.15
C TRP A 405 -5.62 -25.97 13.57
N GLY A 406 -4.51 -26.72 13.50
CA GLY A 406 -4.36 -28.05 14.08
C GLY A 406 -4.49 -28.05 15.61
N ARG A 407 -4.85 -29.18 16.23
CA ARG A 407 -4.92 -29.30 17.70
C ARG A 407 -3.54 -29.41 18.33
N ASN A 408 -3.41 -28.99 19.60
CA ASN A 408 -2.15 -29.06 20.34
C ASN A 408 -1.84 -30.50 20.78
N ASN A 409 -1.38 -31.33 19.84
CA ASN A 409 -0.99 -32.72 20.06
C ASN A 409 0.06 -33.16 19.02
N ASP A 410 0.52 -34.40 19.11
CA ASP A 410 1.57 -34.97 18.23
C ASP A 410 1.18 -35.05 16.74
N THR A 411 -0.08 -34.76 16.39
CA THR A 411 -0.59 -34.80 15.01
C THR A 411 -0.72 -33.42 14.37
N TYR A 412 -0.23 -32.36 15.02
CA TYR A 412 -0.43 -30.97 14.57
C TYR A 412 -0.07 -30.76 13.10
N GLU A 413 1.12 -31.18 12.66
CA GLU A 413 1.58 -30.89 11.29
C GLU A 413 0.72 -31.56 10.22
N GLY A 414 0.41 -32.84 10.38
CA GLY A 414 -0.46 -33.57 9.46
C GLY A 414 -1.88 -33.00 9.45
N MET A 415 -2.42 -32.64 10.61
CA MET A 415 -3.74 -32.03 10.72
C MET A 415 -3.76 -30.64 10.04
N GLN A 416 -2.76 -29.80 10.31
CA GLN A 416 -2.67 -28.48 9.71
C GLN A 416 -2.54 -28.58 8.19
N GLN A 417 -1.79 -29.56 7.68
CA GLN A 417 -1.64 -29.74 6.24
C GLN A 417 -2.96 -30.07 5.55
N GLN A 418 -3.74 -30.98 6.13
CA GLN A 418 -5.07 -31.32 5.62
C GLN A 418 -6.03 -30.12 5.69
N LEU A 419 -5.97 -29.32 6.75
CA LEU A 419 -6.75 -28.08 6.83
C LEU A 419 -6.38 -27.14 5.67
N THR A 420 -5.09 -26.91 5.46
CA THR A 420 -4.58 -25.98 4.45
C THR A 420 -5.01 -26.37 3.04
N GLU A 421 -4.82 -27.65 2.67
CA GLU A 421 -5.26 -28.19 1.37
C GLU A 421 -6.77 -28.01 1.16
N ASN A 422 -7.59 -28.44 2.11
CA ASN A 422 -9.04 -28.41 1.94
C ASN A 422 -9.64 -27.00 2.00
N TYR A 423 -9.07 -26.09 2.79
CA TYR A 423 -9.51 -24.68 2.81
C TYR A 423 -9.10 -23.93 1.53
N LEU A 424 -7.93 -24.23 0.96
CA LEU A 424 -7.52 -23.68 -0.33
C LEU A 424 -8.40 -24.19 -1.48
N GLU A 425 -8.68 -25.49 -1.52
CA GLU A 425 -9.59 -26.08 -2.51
C GLU A 425 -11.01 -25.49 -2.37
N MET A 426 -11.52 -25.33 -1.14
CA MET A 426 -12.81 -24.67 -0.92
C MET A 426 -12.80 -23.21 -1.40
N ALA A 427 -11.72 -22.47 -1.12
CA ALA A 427 -11.59 -21.08 -1.54
C ALA A 427 -11.55 -20.94 -3.08
N ASP A 428 -10.87 -21.85 -3.78
CA ASP A 428 -10.83 -21.90 -5.25
C ASP A 428 -12.21 -22.21 -5.85
N VAL A 429 -12.85 -23.30 -5.39
CA VAL A 429 -14.19 -23.72 -5.87
C VAL A 429 -15.24 -22.63 -5.68
N LEU A 430 -15.16 -21.88 -4.58
CA LEU A 430 -16.11 -20.82 -4.27
C LEU A 430 -15.73 -19.47 -4.85
N ASP A 431 -14.58 -19.31 -5.51
CA ASP A 431 -14.01 -17.99 -5.81
C ASP A 431 -14.08 -17.08 -4.57
N ALA A 432 -13.58 -17.58 -3.45
CA ALA A 432 -13.55 -16.95 -2.13
C ALA A 432 -12.09 -16.69 -1.71
N TYR A 433 -11.88 -15.72 -0.82
CA TYR A 433 -10.56 -15.54 -0.20
C TYR A 433 -10.34 -16.62 0.85
N CYS A 434 -9.08 -16.97 1.12
CA CYS A 434 -8.71 -17.79 2.25
C CYS A 434 -7.98 -16.93 3.30
N ALA A 435 -8.45 -16.92 4.54
CA ALA A 435 -7.77 -16.29 5.66
C ALA A 435 -6.89 -17.31 6.38
N PRO A 436 -5.56 -17.31 6.18
CA PRO A 436 -4.65 -18.40 6.54
C PRO A 436 -4.24 -18.37 8.03
N VAL A 437 -5.20 -18.36 8.95
CA VAL A 437 -4.90 -18.28 10.40
C VAL A 437 -4.11 -19.51 10.85
N GLY A 438 -4.45 -20.70 10.34
CA GLY A 438 -3.69 -21.93 10.61
C GLY A 438 -2.21 -21.88 10.22
N GLU A 439 -1.87 -21.28 9.08
CA GLU A 439 -0.47 -21.10 8.67
C GLU A 439 0.26 -20.06 9.54
N ALA A 440 -0.42 -18.99 9.93
CA ALA A 440 0.13 -18.03 10.90
C ALA A 440 0.41 -18.70 12.26
N TRP A 441 -0.49 -19.58 12.72
CA TRP A 441 -0.29 -20.38 13.93
C TRP A 441 0.88 -21.36 13.79
N ARG A 442 0.98 -22.06 12.65
CA ARG A 442 2.09 -22.97 12.36
C ARG A 442 3.43 -22.22 12.43
N ARG A 443 3.50 -21.02 11.85
CA ARG A 443 4.71 -20.19 11.90
C ARG A 443 5.09 -19.76 13.32
N VAL A 444 4.14 -19.26 14.11
CA VAL A 444 4.39 -18.87 15.51
C VAL A 444 4.81 -20.06 16.36
N ARG A 445 4.18 -21.24 16.19
CA ARG A 445 4.58 -22.45 16.94
C ARG A 445 6.02 -22.89 16.67
N ARG A 446 6.51 -22.68 15.44
CA ARG A 446 7.89 -22.97 15.06
C ARG A 446 8.87 -21.94 15.61
N GLU A 447 8.57 -20.66 15.43
CA GLU A 447 9.50 -19.56 15.73
C GLU A 447 9.49 -19.14 17.20
N CYS A 448 8.36 -19.29 17.89
CA CYS A 448 8.18 -18.91 19.28
C CYS A 448 7.33 -19.97 20.04
N PRO A 449 7.87 -21.19 20.24
CA PRO A 449 7.12 -22.30 20.84
C PRO A 449 6.68 -22.04 22.29
N SER A 450 7.30 -21.08 22.99
CA SER A 450 6.92 -20.66 24.33
C SER A 450 5.62 -19.84 24.38
N LEU A 451 5.23 -19.20 23.27
CA LEU A 451 4.01 -18.40 23.19
C LEU A 451 2.78 -19.30 23.07
N GLN A 452 1.97 -19.35 24.12
CA GLN A 452 0.76 -20.18 24.17
C GLN A 452 -0.35 -19.61 23.30
N LEU A 453 -0.63 -20.28 22.17
CA LEU A 453 -1.76 -19.95 21.29
C LEU A 453 -3.06 -20.66 21.69
N TYR A 454 -2.99 -21.66 22.56
CA TYR A 454 -4.13 -22.47 22.98
C TYR A 454 -4.57 -22.13 24.40
N ASN A 455 -5.86 -22.33 24.67
CA ASN A 455 -6.34 -22.55 26.03
C ASN A 455 -5.93 -23.94 26.52
N SER A 456 -6.20 -24.21 27.82
CA SER A 456 -5.85 -25.47 28.48
C SER A 456 -6.48 -26.73 27.86
N ASP A 457 -7.48 -26.59 26.99
CA ASP A 457 -8.11 -27.71 26.29
C ASP A 457 -7.38 -28.16 25.02
N GLY A 458 -6.29 -27.48 24.64
CA GLY A 458 -5.50 -27.81 23.46
C GLY A 458 -6.23 -27.62 22.11
N SER A 459 -7.35 -26.91 22.09
CA SER A 459 -8.17 -26.67 20.90
C SER A 459 -8.54 -25.19 20.73
N HIS A 460 -9.14 -24.56 21.73
CA HIS A 460 -9.63 -23.18 21.64
C HIS A 460 -8.48 -22.16 21.70
N PRO A 461 -8.67 -20.97 21.10
CA PRO A 461 -7.62 -19.97 21.08
C PRO A 461 -7.45 -19.27 22.44
N SER A 462 -6.20 -19.09 22.84
CA SER A 462 -5.82 -18.12 23.87
C SER A 462 -6.08 -16.68 23.39
N PRO A 463 -6.00 -15.66 24.26
CA PRO A 463 -6.03 -14.26 23.82
C PRO A 463 -5.00 -13.96 22.71
N ALA A 464 -3.79 -14.52 22.80
CA ALA A 464 -2.77 -14.39 21.76
C ALA A 464 -3.16 -15.08 20.45
N GLY A 465 -3.74 -16.29 20.51
CA GLY A 465 -4.24 -17.02 19.34
C GLY A 465 -5.36 -16.28 18.61
N SER A 466 -6.30 -15.68 19.35
CA SER A 466 -7.37 -14.85 18.77
C SER A 466 -6.85 -13.53 18.23
N TYR A 467 -5.89 -12.89 18.90
CA TYR A 467 -5.28 -11.66 18.41
C TYR A 467 -4.54 -11.89 17.07
N LEU A 468 -3.77 -12.98 16.96
CA LEU A 468 -3.13 -13.38 15.71
C LEU A 468 -4.15 -13.58 14.59
N ALA A 469 -5.28 -14.25 14.88
CA ALA A 469 -6.37 -14.40 13.92
C ALA A 469 -6.96 -13.03 13.50
N ALA A 470 -7.12 -12.10 14.43
CA ALA A 470 -7.60 -10.75 14.14
C ALA A 470 -6.66 -10.00 13.19
N CYS A 471 -5.35 -10.10 13.42
CA CYS A 471 -4.32 -9.53 12.56
C CYS A 471 -4.35 -10.14 11.14
N VAL A 472 -4.57 -11.45 11.02
CA VAL A 472 -4.71 -12.12 9.70
C VAL A 472 -5.94 -11.61 8.96
N PHE A 473 -7.08 -11.46 9.64
CA PHE A 473 -8.29 -10.91 9.01
C PHE A 473 -8.08 -9.48 8.53
N TYR A 474 -7.41 -8.64 9.33
CA TYR A 474 -7.07 -7.29 8.89
C TYR A 474 -6.21 -7.33 7.62
N ALA A 475 -5.15 -8.13 7.60
CA ALA A 475 -4.27 -8.24 6.43
C ALA A 475 -5.03 -8.74 5.19
N ILE A 476 -6.00 -9.65 5.36
CA ILE A 476 -6.87 -10.13 4.28
C ILE A 476 -7.88 -9.10 3.81
N PHE A 477 -8.47 -8.30 4.70
CA PHE A 477 -9.46 -7.31 4.28
C PHE A 477 -8.82 -6.11 3.58
N PHE A 478 -7.65 -5.67 4.04
CA PHE A 478 -7.01 -4.46 3.51
C PHE A 478 -5.92 -4.77 2.47
N GLY A 479 -5.22 -5.91 2.56
CA GLY A 479 -4.17 -6.26 1.59
C GLY A 479 -2.96 -5.33 1.61
N GLU A 480 -2.74 -4.62 2.72
CA GLU A 480 -1.64 -3.66 2.90
C GLU A 480 -0.96 -3.88 4.26
N PRO A 481 0.33 -3.51 4.41
CA PRO A 481 1.03 -3.55 5.69
C PRO A 481 0.35 -2.66 6.74
N PHE A 482 0.47 -3.03 8.01
CA PHE A 482 -0.09 -2.22 9.09
C PHE A 482 0.73 -2.30 10.37
N SER A 483 0.52 -1.30 11.21
CA SER A 483 0.96 -1.27 12.60
C SER A 483 -0.18 -0.67 13.42
N SER A 484 -0.57 -1.37 14.49
CA SER A 484 -1.68 -1.01 15.35
C SER A 484 -1.18 -0.81 16.77
N ASP A 485 -1.74 0.16 17.49
CA ASP A 485 -1.55 0.37 18.93
C ASP A 485 -2.58 -0.38 19.79
N TYR A 486 -3.53 -1.09 19.16
CA TYR A 486 -4.48 -1.96 19.83
C TYR A 486 -3.87 -3.35 20.05
N TYR A 487 -3.55 -3.69 21.30
CA TYR A 487 -2.87 -4.94 21.66
C TYR A 487 -3.77 -6.01 22.31
N ALA A 488 -5.07 -5.76 22.45
CA ALA A 488 -6.02 -6.68 23.08
C ALA A 488 -5.57 -7.20 24.48
N GLY A 489 -4.82 -6.39 25.24
CA GLY A 489 -4.30 -6.75 26.55
C GLY A 489 -2.98 -7.54 26.56
N LEU A 490 -2.38 -7.80 25.40
CA LEU A 490 -1.07 -8.44 25.29
C LEU A 490 0.09 -7.45 25.54
N PRO A 491 1.26 -7.93 25.98
CA PRO A 491 2.49 -7.13 25.93
C PRO A 491 2.75 -6.61 24.52
N SER A 492 3.21 -5.36 24.40
CA SER A 492 3.44 -4.70 23.11
C SER A 492 4.39 -5.49 22.21
N GLU A 493 5.46 -6.04 22.76
CA GLU A 493 6.42 -6.88 22.03
C GLU A 493 5.74 -8.11 21.40
N THR A 494 4.92 -8.81 22.18
CA THR A 494 4.15 -9.97 21.70
C THR A 494 3.14 -9.55 20.63
N ALA A 495 2.40 -8.46 20.84
CA ALA A 495 1.41 -7.99 19.88
C ALA A 495 2.06 -7.57 18.56
N LEU A 496 3.16 -6.81 18.60
CA LEU A 496 3.90 -6.40 17.41
C LEU A 496 4.50 -7.59 16.65
N TYR A 497 5.00 -8.60 17.37
CA TYR A 497 5.42 -9.87 16.76
C TYR A 497 4.26 -10.56 16.03
N LEU A 498 3.08 -10.68 16.65
CA LEU A 498 1.91 -11.32 16.04
C LEU A 498 1.36 -10.51 14.84
N GLN A 499 1.35 -9.17 14.92
CA GLN A 499 1.02 -8.30 13.78
C GLN A 499 1.97 -8.57 12.61
N ARG A 500 3.29 -8.64 12.87
CA ARG A 500 4.32 -8.95 11.87
C ARG A 500 4.10 -10.32 11.23
N ILE A 501 3.92 -11.38 12.03
CA ILE A 501 3.72 -12.73 11.48
C ILE A 501 2.45 -12.80 10.62
N ALA A 502 1.34 -12.25 11.10
CA ALA A 502 0.09 -12.24 10.35
C ALA A 502 0.23 -11.56 8.98
N GLN A 503 0.82 -10.36 8.95
CA GLN A 503 0.96 -9.63 7.69
C GLN A 503 1.98 -10.29 6.74
N GLU A 504 3.06 -10.88 7.24
CA GLU A 504 4.04 -11.57 6.37
C GLU A 504 3.42 -12.82 5.75
N VAL A 505 2.70 -13.64 6.53
CA VAL A 505 2.03 -14.85 6.02
C VAL A 505 1.01 -14.48 4.94
N VAL A 506 0.25 -13.41 5.15
CA VAL A 506 -0.79 -12.97 4.20
C VAL A 506 -0.20 -12.26 2.98
N LEU A 507 0.57 -11.19 3.19
CA LEU A 507 1.01 -10.30 2.13
C LEU A 507 2.05 -10.95 1.23
N ALA A 508 2.86 -11.89 1.75
CA ALA A 508 3.79 -12.62 0.90
C ALA A 508 3.12 -13.62 -0.06
N ASN A 509 1.82 -13.88 0.11
CA ASN A 509 1.15 -14.99 -0.55
C ASN A 509 -0.27 -14.62 -1.04
N LEU A 510 -0.54 -13.36 -1.38
CA LEU A 510 -1.88 -12.87 -1.77
C LEU A 510 -2.53 -13.65 -2.93
N VAL A 511 -1.74 -14.15 -3.89
CA VAL A 511 -2.25 -14.98 -4.99
C VAL A 511 -2.65 -16.37 -4.49
N LEU A 512 -1.84 -16.97 -3.61
CA LEU A 512 -2.15 -18.27 -3.00
C LEU A 512 -3.43 -18.22 -2.16
N TRP A 513 -3.67 -17.10 -1.48
CA TRP A 513 -4.88 -16.89 -0.67
C TRP A 513 -6.13 -16.49 -1.47
N ASN A 514 -6.05 -16.58 -2.81
CA ASN A 514 -7.07 -16.15 -3.76
C ASN A 514 -7.51 -14.68 -3.60
N ARG A 515 -6.68 -13.86 -2.93
CA ARG A 515 -6.97 -12.43 -2.74
C ARG A 515 -6.67 -11.63 -3.99
N ASN A 516 -5.57 -11.98 -4.66
CA ASN A 516 -5.19 -11.47 -5.98
C ASN A 516 -5.27 -12.61 -7.00
N GLN A 517 -5.65 -12.31 -8.23
CA GLN A 517 -5.58 -13.30 -9.31
C GLN A 517 -4.15 -13.38 -9.85
N SER A 518 -3.70 -14.60 -10.16
CA SER A 518 -2.51 -14.78 -10.98
C SER A 518 -2.72 -14.07 -12.31
N LYS A 519 -1.69 -13.35 -12.78
CA LYS A 519 -1.74 -12.72 -14.10
C LYS A 519 -1.66 -13.74 -15.24
N GLN A 520 -1.29 -14.99 -14.98
CA GLN A 520 -1.14 -16.04 -15.98
C GLN A 520 -2.29 -17.06 -15.89
N PRO A 521 -2.99 -17.33 -17.01
CA PRO A 521 -3.98 -18.40 -17.06
C PRO A 521 -3.34 -19.78 -16.88
N ALA A 522 -4.03 -20.70 -16.19
CA ALA A 522 -3.57 -22.07 -15.98
C ALA A 522 -3.27 -22.82 -17.29
N GLY A 523 -4.05 -22.56 -18.35
CA GLY A 523 -3.80 -23.13 -19.69
C GLY A 523 -2.46 -22.69 -20.29
N VAL A 524 -2.06 -21.43 -20.07
CA VAL A 524 -0.75 -20.90 -20.51
C VAL A 524 0.38 -21.54 -19.71
N THR A 525 0.21 -21.71 -18.39
CA THR A 525 1.16 -22.45 -17.55
C THR A 525 1.37 -23.86 -18.10
N ALA A 526 0.27 -24.60 -18.30
CA ALA A 526 0.32 -25.99 -18.75
C ALA A 526 0.94 -26.15 -20.15
N SER A 527 0.65 -25.24 -21.07
CA SER A 527 1.11 -25.34 -22.47
C SER A 527 2.56 -24.90 -22.67
N PHE A 528 3.04 -23.88 -21.95
CA PHE A 528 4.32 -23.23 -22.26
C PHE A 528 5.34 -23.28 -21.13
N TYR A 529 4.91 -23.49 -19.89
CA TYR A 529 5.77 -23.39 -18.71
C TYR A 529 5.57 -24.57 -17.75
N PRO A 530 5.68 -25.83 -18.22
CA PRO A 530 5.57 -26.98 -17.34
C PRO A 530 6.68 -26.95 -16.28
N ASP A 531 6.32 -27.33 -15.06
CA ASP A 531 7.29 -27.43 -13.98
C ASP A 531 8.32 -28.53 -14.27
N PRO A 532 9.60 -28.27 -14.04
CA PRO A 532 10.66 -29.25 -14.19
C PRO A 532 10.61 -30.32 -13.09
N LYS A 533 11.28 -31.43 -13.39
CA LYS A 533 11.47 -32.56 -12.47
C LYS A 533 12.90 -32.53 -11.92
N PHE A 534 13.07 -31.90 -10.77
CA PHE A 534 14.34 -31.91 -10.02
C PHE A 534 14.05 -32.06 -8.52
N ASP A 535 15.10 -32.29 -7.74
CA ASP A 535 15.03 -32.43 -6.29
C ASP A 535 14.63 -31.11 -5.61
N ARG A 536 13.51 -31.12 -4.88
CA ARG A 536 12.86 -29.93 -4.30
C ARG A 536 13.35 -29.61 -2.88
N GLU A 537 14.55 -30.05 -2.51
CA GLU A 537 15.18 -29.86 -1.19
C GLU A 537 15.71 -28.42 -0.96
N THR A 538 14.89 -27.39 -1.21
CA THR A 538 15.18 -25.97 -0.93
C THR A 538 14.04 -25.31 -0.15
N PRO A 539 14.26 -24.14 0.50
CA PRO A 539 13.36 -23.61 1.51
C PRO A 539 11.89 -23.47 1.10
N THR A 540 11.61 -23.00 -0.11
CA THR A 540 10.22 -22.86 -0.57
C THR A 540 9.72 -24.15 -1.21
N LEU A 541 10.54 -24.79 -2.05
CA LEU A 541 10.13 -25.96 -2.82
C LEU A 541 9.91 -27.22 -1.96
N SER A 542 10.53 -27.29 -0.78
CA SER A 542 10.34 -28.38 0.18
C SER A 542 9.13 -28.19 1.10
N LYS A 543 8.49 -27.01 1.08
CA LYS A 543 7.34 -26.74 1.94
C LYS A 543 6.14 -27.56 1.49
N PRO A 544 5.30 -28.01 2.45
CA PRO A 544 4.04 -28.64 2.12
C PRO A 544 3.16 -27.72 1.25
N TYR A 545 2.39 -28.33 0.35
CA TYR A 545 1.49 -27.60 -0.53
C TYR A 545 0.62 -26.60 0.25
N GLY A 546 0.53 -25.37 -0.26
CA GLY A 546 -0.30 -24.33 0.36
C GLY A 546 0.34 -23.60 1.54
N SER A 547 1.60 -23.88 1.91
CA SER A 547 2.30 -23.18 3.01
C SER A 547 2.96 -21.86 2.58
N GLY A 548 2.86 -21.49 1.29
CA GLY A 548 3.42 -20.27 0.73
C GLY A 548 4.94 -20.25 0.60
N LEU A 549 5.46 -19.07 0.25
CA LEU A 549 6.90 -18.81 0.13
C LEU A 549 7.65 -19.07 1.44
N ALA A 550 8.93 -19.40 1.36
CA ALA A 550 9.80 -19.37 2.52
C ALA A 550 9.93 -17.93 3.06
N SER A 551 9.94 -17.82 4.38
CA SER A 551 10.26 -16.59 5.10
C SER A 551 11.76 -16.30 5.03
N VAL A 552 12.13 -15.06 5.36
CA VAL A 552 13.55 -14.64 5.47
C VAL A 552 14.30 -15.55 6.46
N ASP A 553 13.67 -15.91 7.57
CA ASP A 553 14.27 -16.77 8.61
C ASP A 553 14.43 -18.22 8.12
N GLU A 554 13.44 -18.79 7.43
CA GLU A 554 13.56 -20.14 6.83
C GLU A 554 14.72 -20.23 5.83
N ILE A 555 14.91 -19.20 5.00
CA ILE A 555 16.03 -19.14 4.04
C ILE A 555 17.36 -19.01 4.79
N LYS A 556 17.43 -18.15 5.81
CA LYS A 556 18.64 -17.96 6.61
C LYS A 556 19.04 -19.24 7.34
N ASP A 557 18.08 -19.93 7.96
CA ASP A 557 18.31 -21.17 8.70
C ASP A 557 18.77 -22.29 7.77
N TYR A 558 18.16 -22.42 6.59
CA TYR A 558 18.59 -23.38 5.57
C TYR A 558 20.05 -23.15 5.15
N LEU A 559 20.41 -21.91 4.82
CA LEU A 559 21.79 -21.58 4.42
C LEU A 559 22.78 -21.81 5.58
N GLN A 560 22.41 -21.43 6.81
CA GLN A 560 23.24 -21.68 7.99
C GLN A 560 23.48 -23.17 8.22
N GLN A 561 22.47 -24.03 8.02
CA GLN A 561 22.63 -25.48 8.14
C GLN A 561 23.61 -26.05 7.10
N LEU A 562 23.55 -25.56 5.84
CA LEU A 562 24.51 -25.98 4.81
C LEU A 562 25.94 -25.56 5.14
N VAL A 563 26.13 -24.35 5.68
CA VAL A 563 27.44 -23.84 6.13
C VAL A 563 28.01 -24.70 7.25
N VAL A 564 27.21 -24.99 8.29
CA VAL A 564 27.65 -25.80 9.44
C VAL A 564 28.07 -27.20 9.02
N ARG A 565 27.40 -27.79 8.02
CA ARG A 565 27.75 -29.12 7.47
C ARG A 565 28.96 -29.12 6.55
N SER A 566 29.48 -27.94 6.17
CA SER A 566 30.54 -27.77 5.17
C SER A 566 31.72 -26.94 5.72
N PRO A 567 32.35 -27.34 6.84
CA PRO A 567 33.35 -26.55 7.52
C PRO A 567 34.55 -26.25 6.62
N GLY A 568 35.02 -25.00 6.65
CA GLY A 568 36.17 -24.52 5.86
C GLY A 568 35.86 -24.18 4.39
N LEU A 569 34.65 -24.47 3.90
CA LEU A 569 34.25 -24.14 2.52
C LEU A 569 33.40 -22.86 2.43
N ALA A 570 32.66 -22.51 3.48
CA ALA A 570 31.85 -21.31 3.52
C ALA A 570 31.68 -20.75 4.93
N TYR A 571 31.33 -19.48 5.02
CA TYR A 571 30.88 -18.81 6.25
C TYR A 571 29.85 -17.74 5.90
N MET A 572 29.00 -17.36 6.88
CA MET A 572 27.95 -16.36 6.71
C MET A 572 28.17 -15.21 7.70
N GLU A 573 28.01 -13.98 7.22
CA GLU A 573 28.08 -12.75 8.03
C GLU A 573 26.83 -11.90 7.82
N ASN A 574 26.57 -10.96 8.73
CA ASN A 574 25.52 -9.96 8.56
C ASN A 574 26.16 -8.62 8.20
N ILE A 575 25.76 -8.02 7.09
CA ILE A 575 26.32 -6.72 6.65
C ILE A 575 25.61 -5.52 7.31
N GLY A 576 24.47 -5.74 7.96
CA GLY A 576 23.78 -4.73 8.75
C GLY A 576 22.34 -5.12 9.09
N VAL A 577 21.61 -4.15 9.63
CA VAL A 577 20.23 -4.32 10.11
C VAL A 577 19.34 -3.29 9.40
N THR A 578 18.18 -3.72 8.90
CA THR A 578 17.19 -2.85 8.26
C THR A 578 16.42 -2.01 9.26
N LYS A 579 15.66 -1.04 8.77
CA LYS A 579 14.75 -0.21 9.58
C LYS A 579 13.73 -1.03 10.37
N GLN A 580 13.29 -2.17 9.86
CA GLN A 580 12.38 -3.07 10.58
C GLN A 580 13.10 -4.10 11.46
N GLY A 581 14.41 -3.95 11.66
CA GLY A 581 15.19 -4.78 12.58
C GLY A 581 15.64 -6.13 12.01
N ARG A 582 15.60 -6.35 10.69
CA ARG A 582 16.05 -7.61 10.06
C ARG A 582 17.52 -7.53 9.66
N THR A 583 18.27 -8.60 9.90
CA THR A 583 19.66 -8.71 9.44
C THR A 583 19.72 -9.03 7.96
N ILE A 584 20.68 -8.45 7.24
CA ILE A 584 20.96 -8.80 5.82
C ILE A 584 22.15 -9.77 5.79
N PRO A 585 21.94 -11.07 5.51
CA PRO A 585 23.03 -12.04 5.47
C PRO A 585 23.80 -11.96 4.15
N VAL A 586 25.11 -12.23 4.22
CA VAL A 586 25.97 -12.48 3.08
C VAL A 586 26.74 -13.77 3.31
N LEU A 587 26.73 -14.64 2.31
CA LEU A 587 27.41 -15.91 2.34
C LEU A 587 28.69 -15.84 1.50
N TYR A 588 29.82 -16.21 2.12
CA TYR A 588 31.11 -16.29 1.45
C TYR A 588 31.48 -17.75 1.22
N LEU A 589 31.73 -18.14 -0.03
CA LEU A 589 32.09 -19.50 -0.42
C LEU A 589 33.45 -19.54 -1.10
N GLY A 590 34.31 -20.44 -0.63
CA GLY A 590 35.71 -20.53 -1.03
C GLY A 590 36.57 -19.38 -0.51
N THR A 591 37.87 -19.61 -0.38
CA THR A 591 38.81 -18.57 0.05
C THR A 591 39.27 -17.74 -1.16
N PRO A 592 39.15 -16.40 -1.13
CA PRO A 592 39.65 -15.54 -2.21
C PRO A 592 41.19 -15.56 -2.26
N ASP A 593 41.75 -15.62 -3.46
CA ASP A 593 43.17 -15.42 -3.72
C ASP A 593 43.39 -14.67 -5.05
N LYS A 594 44.64 -14.31 -5.38
CA LYS A 594 44.96 -13.52 -6.59
C LYS A 594 44.67 -14.23 -7.93
N LYS A 595 44.68 -15.57 -7.95
CA LYS A 595 44.48 -16.40 -9.14
C LYS A 595 43.00 -16.72 -9.38
N LYS A 596 42.20 -16.77 -8.32
CA LYS A 596 40.76 -17.02 -8.41
C LYS A 596 39.99 -15.81 -8.96
N VAL A 597 38.86 -16.11 -9.62
CA VAL A 597 37.87 -15.09 -10.00
C VAL A 597 36.95 -14.85 -8.80
N ARG A 598 36.87 -13.60 -8.34
CA ARG A 598 35.92 -13.20 -7.29
C ARG A 598 34.58 -12.89 -7.93
N VAL A 599 33.54 -13.58 -7.49
CA VAL A 599 32.19 -13.41 -8.01
C VAL A 599 31.29 -12.81 -6.93
N TRP A 600 30.50 -11.80 -7.29
CA TRP A 600 29.41 -11.27 -6.48
C TRP A 600 28.09 -11.77 -7.06
N ILE A 601 27.23 -12.36 -6.24
CA ILE A 601 25.87 -12.74 -6.63
C ILE A 601 24.91 -12.08 -5.66
N GLN A 602 23.84 -11.49 -6.17
CA GLN A 602 22.75 -11.00 -5.35
C GLN A 602 21.40 -11.36 -5.96
N ALA A 603 20.40 -11.55 -5.10
CA ALA A 603 19.03 -11.80 -5.50
C ALA A 603 18.05 -11.01 -4.61
N ALA A 604 16.80 -10.90 -5.10
CA ALA A 604 15.71 -10.19 -4.41
C ALA A 604 16.10 -8.75 -3.98
N LEU A 605 16.77 -8.02 -4.88
CA LEU A 605 16.97 -6.58 -4.73
C LEU A 605 15.61 -5.85 -4.74
N HIS A 606 14.65 -6.38 -5.49
CA HIS A 606 13.23 -6.16 -5.24
C HIS A 606 12.67 -7.35 -4.47
N GLY A 607 11.95 -7.09 -3.38
CA GLY A 607 11.44 -8.14 -2.51
C GLY A 607 10.34 -9.00 -3.12
N ASN A 608 9.62 -8.49 -4.11
CA ASN A 608 8.53 -9.19 -4.80
C ASN A 608 9.00 -10.12 -5.94
N GLU A 609 10.29 -10.51 -5.92
CA GLU A 609 10.95 -11.32 -6.95
C GLU A 609 11.59 -12.58 -6.31
N PRO A 610 10.77 -13.49 -5.74
CA PRO A 610 11.24 -14.53 -4.83
C PRO A 610 12.03 -15.67 -5.51
N ALA A 611 11.87 -15.89 -6.83
CA ALA A 611 12.54 -17.01 -7.49
C ALA A 611 14.07 -16.88 -7.47
N GLY A 612 14.60 -15.65 -7.46
CA GLY A 612 16.03 -15.41 -7.34
C GLY A 612 16.60 -15.89 -6.00
N ALA A 613 15.86 -15.70 -4.90
CA ALA A 613 16.27 -16.15 -3.57
C ALA A 613 16.28 -17.69 -3.45
N GLU A 614 15.32 -18.36 -4.10
CA GLU A 614 15.29 -19.82 -4.16
C GLU A 614 16.42 -20.36 -5.05
N ALA A 615 16.66 -19.74 -6.21
CA ALA A 615 17.73 -20.10 -7.15
C ALA A 615 19.11 -20.09 -6.49
N VAL A 616 19.39 -19.10 -5.66
CA VAL A 616 20.67 -19.04 -4.93
C VAL A 616 20.74 -20.06 -3.79
N CYS A 617 19.62 -20.47 -3.19
CA CYS A 617 19.60 -21.59 -2.24
C CYS A 617 19.95 -22.91 -2.96
N MET A 618 19.45 -23.12 -4.17
CA MET A 618 19.85 -24.26 -5.03
C MET A 618 21.34 -24.19 -5.36
N LEU A 619 21.86 -23.00 -5.69
CA LEU A 619 23.29 -22.80 -6.00
C LEU A 619 24.19 -23.11 -4.81
N VAL A 620 23.84 -22.67 -3.60
CA VAL A 620 24.65 -22.93 -2.40
C VAL A 620 24.67 -24.41 -2.07
N ARG A 621 23.54 -25.11 -2.19
CA ARG A 621 23.48 -26.57 -2.07
C ARG A 621 24.40 -27.24 -3.09
N TYR A 622 24.33 -26.85 -4.36
CA TYR A 622 25.22 -27.37 -5.41
C TYR A 622 26.69 -27.18 -5.05
N LEU A 623 27.10 -25.95 -4.66
CA LEU A 623 28.49 -25.62 -4.34
C LEU A 623 29.02 -26.36 -3.10
N LEU A 624 28.16 -26.67 -2.13
CA LEU A 624 28.57 -27.24 -0.85
C LEU A 624 28.32 -28.75 -0.74
N CYS A 625 27.37 -29.31 -1.47
CA CYS A 625 26.97 -30.71 -1.35
C CYS A 625 27.39 -31.56 -2.55
N GLU A 626 27.53 -30.97 -3.74
CA GLU A 626 27.93 -31.71 -4.95
C GLU A 626 29.43 -31.60 -5.22
N LYS A 627 30.02 -32.67 -5.75
CA LYS A 627 31.47 -32.75 -5.98
C LYS A 627 31.92 -31.70 -7.00
N GLU A 628 31.20 -31.59 -8.10
CA GLU A 628 31.45 -30.65 -9.19
C GLU A 628 31.38 -29.20 -8.69
N GLY A 629 30.39 -28.90 -7.84
CA GLY A 629 30.24 -27.60 -7.22
C GLY A 629 31.40 -27.23 -6.28
N ARG A 630 31.85 -28.18 -5.45
CA ARG A 630 33.02 -27.99 -4.59
C ARG A 630 34.30 -27.77 -5.40
N GLU A 631 34.47 -28.48 -6.51
CA GLU A 631 35.63 -28.33 -7.39
C GLU A 631 35.70 -26.93 -8.00
N LEU A 632 34.56 -26.27 -8.29
CA LEU A 632 34.55 -24.88 -8.75
C LEU A 632 35.21 -23.93 -7.75
N LEU A 633 35.01 -24.13 -6.44
CA LEU A 633 35.57 -23.27 -5.37
C LEU A 633 37.11 -23.29 -5.31
N ASN A 634 37.77 -24.21 -6.03
CA ASN A 634 39.22 -24.19 -6.24
C ASN A 634 39.67 -23.10 -7.23
N HIS A 635 38.74 -22.58 -8.04
CA HIS A 635 39.02 -21.63 -9.12
C HIS A 635 38.30 -20.29 -8.96
N ILE A 636 37.28 -20.24 -8.10
CA ILE A 636 36.50 -19.05 -7.81
C ILE A 636 36.36 -18.84 -6.30
N ALA A 637 36.02 -17.62 -5.92
CA ALA A 637 35.49 -17.31 -4.61
C ALA A 637 34.20 -16.50 -4.80
N VAL A 638 33.17 -16.74 -3.99
CA VAL A 638 31.85 -16.15 -4.17
C VAL A 638 31.44 -15.40 -2.91
N ALA A 639 30.94 -14.17 -3.08
CA ALA A 639 30.13 -13.48 -2.07
C ALA A 639 28.69 -13.42 -2.59
N LEU A 640 27.74 -13.92 -1.80
CA LEU A 640 26.38 -14.14 -2.22
C LEU A 640 25.41 -13.49 -1.23
N VAL A 641 24.58 -12.57 -1.71
CA VAL A 641 23.48 -11.96 -0.95
C VAL A 641 22.18 -12.65 -1.34
N PRO A 642 21.63 -13.55 -0.51
CA PRO A 642 20.47 -14.34 -0.92
C PRO A 642 19.19 -13.51 -1.02
N ILE A 643 19.05 -12.51 -0.14
CA ILE A 643 17.92 -11.58 -0.12
C ILE A 643 18.48 -10.19 0.20
N ALA A 644 18.60 -9.33 -0.82
CA ALA A 644 19.10 -7.98 -0.63
C ALA A 644 18.09 -7.07 0.07
N ASN A 645 16.81 -7.11 -0.33
CA ASN A 645 15.72 -6.36 0.30
C ASN A 645 14.89 -7.25 1.23
N VAL A 646 15.42 -7.57 2.42
CA VAL A 646 14.77 -8.49 3.38
C VAL A 646 13.40 -8.00 3.85
N ASP A 647 13.22 -6.69 4.04
CA ASP A 647 11.94 -6.11 4.48
C ASP A 647 10.90 -6.18 3.37
N GLY A 648 11.27 -5.82 2.14
CA GLY A 648 10.39 -5.95 0.97
C GLY A 648 10.05 -7.41 0.70
N TYR A 649 11.00 -8.34 0.84
CA TYR A 649 10.80 -9.76 0.57
C TYR A 649 9.75 -10.37 1.50
N ALA A 650 9.80 -10.02 2.79
CA ALA A 650 8.91 -10.53 3.83
C ALA A 650 7.41 -10.28 3.55
N ILE A 651 7.09 -9.29 2.72
CA ILE A 651 5.71 -8.91 2.35
C ILE A 651 5.54 -8.77 0.83
N GLN A 652 6.46 -9.33 0.04
CA GLN A 652 6.47 -9.29 -1.43
C GLN A 652 6.27 -7.89 -2.02
N GLN A 653 7.02 -6.92 -1.51
CA GLN A 653 7.09 -5.56 -2.01
C GLN A 653 8.38 -5.29 -2.78
N ARG A 654 8.24 -4.50 -3.84
CA ARG A 654 9.37 -4.08 -4.68
C ARG A 654 10.36 -3.18 -3.93
N ARG A 655 9.82 -2.23 -3.18
CA ARG A 655 10.58 -1.18 -2.48
C ARG A 655 11.06 -1.66 -1.11
N SER A 656 12.07 -0.98 -0.57
CA SER A 656 12.52 -1.16 0.81
C SER A 656 11.48 -0.66 1.82
N ALA A 657 11.74 -0.86 3.11
CA ALA A 657 10.94 -0.29 4.19
C ALA A 657 10.94 1.26 4.22
N ASP A 658 11.94 1.90 3.58
CA ASP A 658 12.01 3.36 3.41
C ASP A 658 11.33 3.86 2.13
N GLY A 659 10.78 2.95 1.31
CA GLY A 659 9.99 3.30 0.13
C GLY A 659 10.84 3.54 -1.13
N TYR A 660 12.13 3.21 -1.11
CA TYR A 660 13.03 3.35 -2.26
C TYR A 660 13.08 2.07 -3.11
N ASP A 661 13.14 2.23 -4.43
CA ASP A 661 13.53 1.15 -5.35
C ASP A 661 15.06 0.99 -5.33
N LEU A 662 15.55 -0.08 -4.70
CA LEU A 662 16.99 -0.30 -4.54
C LEU A 662 17.72 -0.44 -5.90
N ASN A 663 17.04 -0.87 -6.97
CA ASN A 663 17.60 -0.93 -8.33
C ASN A 663 17.41 0.38 -9.12
N ARG A 664 17.00 1.45 -8.44
CA ARG A 664 17.10 2.84 -8.89
C ARG A 664 17.96 3.70 -7.96
N ASP A 665 18.36 3.15 -6.82
CA ASP A 665 19.14 3.85 -5.81
C ASP A 665 20.65 3.60 -5.94
N GLN A 666 21.10 2.82 -6.92
CA GLN A 666 22.50 2.36 -7.04
C GLN A 666 23.53 3.49 -7.19
N SER A 667 23.12 4.66 -7.71
CA SER A 667 23.93 5.89 -7.80
C SER A 667 23.38 7.06 -6.99
N LYS A 668 22.13 6.99 -6.53
CA LYS A 668 21.46 8.01 -5.73
C LYS A 668 21.83 7.88 -4.24
N LEU A 669 21.85 6.64 -3.73
CA LEU A 669 22.33 6.23 -2.40
C LEU A 669 21.55 6.85 -1.23
N GLU A 670 20.22 6.89 -1.34
CA GLU A 670 19.35 7.36 -0.24
C GLU A 670 19.04 6.27 0.77
N ASP A 671 18.95 5.01 0.33
CA ASP A 671 18.54 3.91 1.18
C ASP A 671 19.73 3.33 1.96
N ALA A 672 19.55 3.13 3.27
CA ALA A 672 20.58 2.53 4.12
C ALA A 672 20.96 1.11 3.66
N VAL A 673 20.00 0.32 3.17
CA VAL A 673 20.26 -1.01 2.60
C VAL A 673 21.14 -0.91 1.37
N THR A 674 20.92 0.07 0.49
CA THR A 674 21.80 0.31 -0.67
C THR A 674 23.22 0.57 -0.19
N LEU A 675 23.43 1.45 0.79
CA LEU A 675 24.75 1.79 1.32
C LEU A 675 25.49 0.57 1.88
N LEU A 676 24.81 -0.28 2.67
CA LEU A 676 25.38 -1.51 3.21
C LEU A 676 25.80 -2.48 2.10
N LEU A 677 24.94 -2.67 1.09
CA LEU A 677 25.25 -3.50 -0.08
C LEU A 677 26.46 -2.94 -0.85
N LYS A 678 26.57 -1.61 -1.02
CA LYS A 678 27.71 -0.98 -1.69
C LYS A 678 29.00 -1.20 -0.92
N GLN A 679 29.00 -1.00 0.40
CA GLN A 679 30.19 -1.21 1.23
C GLN A 679 30.66 -2.66 1.14
N SER A 680 29.74 -3.62 1.29
CA SER A 680 30.05 -5.05 1.15
C SER A 680 30.56 -5.41 -0.26
N TYR A 681 29.93 -4.88 -1.31
CA TYR A 681 30.36 -5.08 -2.70
C TYR A 681 31.78 -4.55 -2.94
N GLN A 682 32.07 -3.34 -2.47
CA GLN A 682 33.39 -2.70 -2.62
C GLN A 682 34.47 -3.43 -1.83
N GLN A 683 34.17 -3.86 -0.59
CA GLN A 683 35.09 -4.65 0.21
C GLN A 683 35.44 -5.98 -0.47
N TRP A 684 34.45 -6.63 -1.09
CA TRP A 684 34.68 -7.85 -1.86
C TRP A 684 35.47 -7.60 -3.16
N ASN A 685 35.21 -6.46 -3.81
CA ASN A 685 35.83 -6.01 -5.06
C ASN A 685 35.75 -7.09 -6.16
N PRO A 686 34.55 -7.44 -6.64
CA PRO A 686 34.37 -8.57 -7.55
C PRO A 686 35.01 -8.37 -8.92
N ASP A 687 35.44 -9.47 -9.53
CA ASP A 687 35.83 -9.56 -10.94
C ASP A 687 34.59 -9.75 -11.84
N VAL A 688 33.59 -10.51 -11.36
CA VAL A 688 32.32 -10.79 -12.03
C VAL A 688 31.17 -10.54 -11.06
N ALA A 689 30.07 -9.94 -11.53
CA ALA A 689 28.89 -9.71 -10.71
C ALA A 689 27.62 -10.20 -11.44
N LEU A 690 26.72 -10.86 -10.72
CA LEU A 690 25.42 -11.32 -11.21
C LEU A 690 24.32 -10.79 -10.30
N ASP A 691 23.30 -10.18 -10.89
CA ASP A 691 22.07 -9.77 -10.22
C ASP A 691 20.86 -10.48 -10.83
N ILE A 692 20.07 -11.15 -9.98
CA ILE A 692 18.95 -12.00 -10.38
C ILE A 692 17.63 -11.33 -9.98
N HIS A 693 16.85 -10.94 -10.98
CA HIS A 693 15.56 -10.26 -10.88
C HIS A 693 14.44 -11.11 -11.50
N GLU A 694 13.19 -10.67 -11.32
CA GLU A 694 12.03 -11.16 -12.07
C GLU A 694 11.31 -10.01 -12.80
N TYR A 695 10.80 -10.25 -14.01
CA TYR A 695 10.03 -9.26 -14.77
C TYR A 695 8.54 -9.56 -14.79
N THR A 696 7.74 -8.53 -15.10
CA THR A 696 6.30 -8.68 -15.37
C THR A 696 6.07 -9.14 -16.81
N PRO A 697 5.59 -10.38 -17.05
CA PRO A 697 5.42 -10.89 -18.40
C PRO A 697 4.23 -10.27 -19.15
N LEU A 698 3.09 -10.11 -18.48
CA LEU A 698 1.87 -9.49 -19.02
C LEU A 698 1.93 -7.97 -18.85
N ARG A 699 1.91 -7.22 -19.96
CA ARG A 699 1.90 -5.75 -19.95
C ARG A 699 0.80 -5.22 -20.85
N ARG A 700 0.18 -4.11 -20.44
CA ARG A 700 -0.95 -3.50 -21.17
C ARG A 700 -0.51 -3.02 -22.56
N GLU A 701 0.72 -2.55 -22.67
CA GLU A 701 1.33 -2.05 -23.90
C GLU A 701 1.42 -3.13 -24.98
N PHE A 702 1.58 -4.40 -24.59
CA PHE A 702 1.64 -5.53 -25.53
C PHE A 702 0.29 -5.83 -26.17
N ASN A 703 -0.82 -5.34 -25.60
CA ASN A 703 -2.13 -5.47 -26.23
C ASN A 703 -2.22 -4.73 -27.57
N LEU A 704 -1.32 -3.77 -27.85
CA LEU A 704 -1.23 -3.11 -29.15
C LEU A 704 -0.87 -4.07 -30.29
N LEU A 705 -0.32 -5.25 -29.99
CA LEU A 705 0.09 -6.23 -30.99
C LEU A 705 -1.09 -6.99 -31.61
N ARG A 706 -2.10 -7.37 -30.79
CA ARG A 706 -3.23 -8.22 -31.21
C ARG A 706 -4.59 -7.81 -30.63
N GLY A 707 -4.67 -6.72 -29.87
CA GLY A 707 -5.90 -6.26 -29.21
C GLY A 707 -6.32 -7.10 -27.99
N VAL A 708 -5.46 -8.01 -27.52
CA VAL A 708 -5.75 -8.97 -26.44
C VAL A 708 -4.63 -9.01 -25.40
N PRO A 709 -4.90 -9.48 -24.16
CA PRO A 709 -3.87 -9.68 -23.15
C PRO A 709 -2.70 -10.50 -23.70
N THR A 710 -1.53 -9.85 -23.79
CA THR A 710 -0.33 -10.42 -24.43
C THR A 710 0.85 -10.37 -23.47
N ALA A 711 1.61 -11.45 -23.36
CA ALA A 711 2.79 -11.53 -22.52
C ALA A 711 4.06 -11.79 -23.32
N ASN A 712 5.20 -11.26 -22.88
CA ASN A 712 6.51 -11.69 -23.40
C ASN A 712 6.72 -13.18 -23.07
N ALA A 713 7.24 -13.98 -24.00
CA ALA A 713 7.30 -15.44 -23.88
C ALA A 713 8.56 -16.01 -23.19
N ALA A 714 9.64 -15.24 -23.05
CA ALA A 714 10.89 -15.77 -22.52
C ALA A 714 10.76 -16.31 -21.08
N ASP A 715 11.61 -17.25 -20.70
CA ASP A 715 11.82 -17.64 -19.30
C ASP A 715 12.83 -16.71 -18.62
N VAL A 716 13.89 -16.33 -19.35
CA VAL A 716 14.98 -15.46 -18.87
C VAL A 716 15.28 -14.36 -19.88
N LEU A 717 15.37 -13.13 -19.41
CA LEU A 717 15.80 -11.97 -20.20
C LEU A 717 17.13 -11.43 -19.65
N PHE A 718 18.11 -11.23 -20.54
CA PHE A 718 19.41 -10.66 -20.18
C PHE A 718 19.44 -9.14 -20.37
N LEU A 719 19.99 -8.40 -19.40
CA LEU A 719 20.12 -6.95 -19.42
C LEU A 719 21.60 -6.52 -19.37
N PRO A 720 22.34 -6.64 -20.48
CA PRO A 720 23.70 -6.10 -20.54
C PRO A 720 23.67 -4.56 -20.50
N THR A 721 24.77 -3.95 -20.07
CA THR A 721 24.91 -2.49 -20.16
C THR A 721 25.48 -2.04 -21.51
N GLY A 722 24.84 -1.04 -22.09
CA GLY A 722 25.32 -0.28 -23.24
C GLY A 722 26.05 1.01 -22.88
N HIS A 723 26.27 1.30 -21.59
CA HIS A 723 26.87 2.56 -21.16
C HIS A 723 28.31 2.71 -21.69
N LEU A 724 28.61 3.82 -22.38
CA LEU A 724 29.88 3.97 -23.10
C LEU A 724 31.12 4.14 -22.19
N ASN A 725 30.97 4.72 -21.00
CA ASN A 725 32.04 4.74 -19.98
C ASN A 725 32.32 3.35 -19.34
N ALA A 726 31.48 2.34 -19.54
CA ALA A 726 31.80 0.98 -19.10
C ALA A 726 32.82 0.36 -20.08
N PRO A 727 33.95 -0.21 -19.60
CA PRO A 727 35.01 -0.66 -20.49
C PRO A 727 34.51 -1.67 -21.52
N LEU A 728 34.79 -1.41 -22.82
CA LEU A 728 34.32 -2.25 -23.92
C LEU A 728 34.68 -3.73 -23.73
N ALA A 729 35.91 -4.01 -23.29
CA ALA A 729 36.36 -5.39 -23.07
C ALA A 729 35.51 -6.15 -22.04
N LEU A 730 34.95 -5.46 -21.04
CA LEU A 730 34.09 -6.07 -20.02
C LEU A 730 32.65 -6.24 -20.53
N ARG A 731 32.14 -5.25 -21.29
CA ARG A 731 30.85 -5.39 -21.99
C ARG A 731 30.86 -6.56 -22.97
N THR A 732 31.95 -6.71 -23.73
CA THR A 732 32.16 -7.85 -24.64
C THR A 732 32.20 -9.18 -23.87
N LEU A 733 32.86 -9.25 -22.70
CA LEU A 733 32.84 -10.47 -21.89
C LEU A 733 31.42 -10.81 -21.41
N SER A 734 30.66 -9.83 -20.92
CA SER A 734 29.27 -10.05 -20.52
C SER A 734 28.42 -10.60 -21.66
N GLU A 735 28.53 -10.00 -22.84
CA GLU A 735 27.62 -10.24 -23.96
C GLU A 735 28.01 -11.45 -24.82
N GLU A 736 29.30 -11.62 -25.11
CA GLU A 736 29.78 -12.64 -26.05
C GLU A 736 30.25 -13.93 -25.36
N LEU A 737 30.57 -13.88 -24.07
CA LEU A 737 30.97 -15.05 -23.30
C LEU A 737 29.86 -15.45 -22.33
N PHE A 738 29.65 -14.67 -21.26
CA PHE A 738 28.79 -15.13 -20.17
C PHE A 738 27.32 -15.30 -20.57
N ARG A 739 26.73 -14.35 -21.31
CA ARG A 739 25.36 -14.50 -21.81
C ARG A 739 25.23 -15.72 -22.72
N ARG A 740 26.12 -15.89 -23.70
CA ARG A 740 26.04 -17.00 -24.66
C ARG A 740 26.14 -18.36 -23.98
N GLU A 741 27.07 -18.53 -23.05
CA GLU A 741 27.19 -19.77 -22.28
C GLU A 741 25.95 -20.06 -21.44
N ALA A 742 25.35 -19.02 -20.82
CA ALA A 742 24.11 -19.17 -20.08
C ALA A 742 22.92 -19.56 -20.98
N GLU A 743 22.81 -18.95 -22.17
CA GLU A 743 21.78 -19.30 -23.15
C GLU A 743 21.90 -20.74 -23.66
N VAL A 744 23.13 -21.24 -23.87
CA VAL A 744 23.35 -22.64 -24.25
C VAL A 744 22.75 -23.57 -23.20
N VAL A 745 23.04 -23.35 -21.92
CA VAL A 745 22.50 -24.18 -20.83
C VAL A 745 20.98 -24.07 -20.70
N LEU A 746 20.42 -22.86 -20.83
CA LEU A 746 18.96 -22.65 -20.81
C LEU A 746 18.29 -23.38 -21.97
N ASN A 747 18.82 -23.25 -23.19
CA ASN A 747 18.28 -23.92 -24.38
C ASN A 747 18.36 -25.45 -24.25
N SER A 748 19.48 -25.98 -23.73
CA SER A 748 19.61 -27.41 -23.44
C SER A 748 18.61 -27.93 -22.40
N ALA A 749 18.17 -27.07 -21.48
CA ALA A 749 17.11 -27.37 -20.52
C ALA A 749 15.69 -27.11 -21.04
N GLY A 750 15.54 -26.64 -22.29
CA GLY A 750 14.24 -26.32 -22.88
C GLY A 750 13.64 -24.98 -22.42
N TYR A 751 14.49 -24.04 -21.99
CA TYR A 751 14.11 -22.72 -21.50
C TYR A 751 14.40 -21.64 -22.52
N ALA A 752 13.40 -20.79 -22.78
CA ALA A 752 13.51 -19.70 -23.73
C ALA A 752 14.25 -18.52 -23.11
N SER A 753 15.17 -17.92 -23.86
CA SER A 753 15.93 -16.74 -23.43
C SER A 753 15.80 -15.59 -24.43
N GLY A 754 16.09 -14.38 -23.98
CA GLY A 754 16.09 -13.19 -24.82
C GLY A 754 16.76 -11.98 -24.17
N PHE A 755 16.60 -10.81 -24.77
CA PHE A 755 17.08 -9.55 -24.19
C PHE A 755 15.97 -8.86 -23.40
N TYR A 756 16.34 -8.26 -22.27
CA TYR A 756 15.41 -7.44 -21.50
C TYR A 756 15.12 -6.13 -22.23
N PHE A 757 13.86 -5.71 -22.18
CA PHE A 757 13.42 -4.43 -22.67
C PHE A 757 12.27 -3.86 -21.85
N THR A 758 12.13 -2.54 -21.90
CA THR A 758 10.90 -1.85 -21.45
C THR A 758 10.08 -1.41 -22.65
N PRO A 759 8.74 -1.54 -22.61
CA PRO A 759 7.90 -1.03 -23.69
C PRO A 759 7.79 0.50 -23.61
N ARG A 760 7.83 1.14 -24.78
CA ARG A 760 7.46 2.53 -24.98
C ARG A 760 6.39 2.60 -26.07
N VAL A 761 5.36 3.39 -25.87
CA VAL A 761 4.38 3.68 -26.92
C VAL A 761 4.78 4.99 -27.59
N ALA A 762 5.01 4.96 -28.90
CA ALA A 762 5.30 6.12 -29.72
C ALA A 762 4.39 6.05 -30.95
N ASP A 763 3.65 7.14 -31.22
CA ASP A 763 2.73 7.25 -32.35
C ASP A 763 1.74 6.07 -32.46
N GLY A 764 1.22 5.63 -31.31
CA GLY A 764 0.27 4.50 -31.20
C GLY A 764 0.90 3.11 -31.40
N SER A 765 2.20 3.03 -31.67
CA SER A 765 2.92 1.78 -31.92
C SER A 765 3.87 1.41 -30.78
N LEU A 766 4.14 0.12 -30.65
CA LEU A 766 5.06 -0.41 -29.65
C LEU A 766 6.52 -0.28 -30.11
N VAL A 767 7.34 0.42 -29.33
CA VAL A 767 8.79 0.53 -29.47
C VAL A 767 9.46 -0.08 -28.25
N LEU A 768 10.51 -0.87 -28.44
CA LEU A 768 11.25 -1.51 -27.36
C LEU A 768 12.44 -0.64 -26.94
N VAL A 769 12.75 -0.57 -25.64
CA VAL A 769 13.99 0.03 -25.14
C VAL A 769 14.84 -1.08 -24.54
N LYS A 770 15.90 -1.47 -25.25
CA LYS A 770 16.77 -2.62 -24.95
C LYS A 770 18.07 -2.15 -24.29
N GLY A 771 18.51 -2.88 -23.26
CA GLY A 771 19.81 -2.69 -22.60
C GLY A 771 19.84 -1.58 -21.54
N ALA A 772 20.76 -1.69 -20.58
CA ALA A 772 20.90 -0.73 -19.49
C ALA A 772 21.88 0.41 -19.86
N LYS A 773 21.44 1.65 -19.62
CA LYS A 773 22.19 2.88 -19.92
C LYS A 773 22.46 3.77 -18.71
N SER A 774 21.84 3.48 -17.57
CA SER A 774 21.86 4.37 -16.42
C SER A 774 22.58 3.73 -15.24
N PRO A 775 23.50 4.45 -14.57
CA PRO A 775 24.22 3.98 -13.38
C PRO A 775 23.31 3.69 -12.18
N GLN A 776 22.02 4.05 -12.25
CA GLN A 776 21.04 3.74 -11.23
C GLN A 776 20.65 2.24 -11.19
N SER A 777 20.95 1.50 -12.27
CA SER A 777 20.75 0.05 -12.34
C SER A 777 22.02 -0.70 -11.94
N SER A 778 21.88 -1.85 -11.28
CA SER A 778 23.03 -2.66 -10.86
C SER A 778 23.88 -3.13 -12.06
N SER A 779 23.25 -3.45 -13.19
CA SER A 779 23.94 -3.80 -14.45
C SER A 779 24.98 -2.76 -14.86
N THR A 780 24.56 -1.49 -15.01
CA THR A 780 25.49 -0.41 -15.39
C THR A 780 26.42 -0.03 -14.26
N PHE A 781 25.93 0.05 -13.02
CA PHE A 781 26.74 0.40 -11.86
C PHE A 781 27.95 -0.54 -11.73
N GLN A 782 27.71 -1.85 -11.69
CA GLN A 782 28.75 -2.86 -11.49
C GLN A 782 29.78 -2.82 -12.64
N ALA A 783 29.33 -2.64 -13.88
CA ALA A 783 30.23 -2.50 -15.02
C ALA A 783 31.13 -1.24 -14.93
N LEU A 784 30.60 -0.13 -14.42
CA LEU A 784 31.37 1.11 -14.20
C LEU A 784 32.41 0.99 -13.08
N THR A 785 32.25 0.02 -12.16
CA THR A 785 33.26 -0.29 -11.13
C THR A 785 34.44 -1.13 -11.65
N GLY A 786 34.36 -1.62 -12.90
CA GLY A 786 35.40 -2.44 -13.52
C GLY A 786 35.20 -3.95 -13.41
N ALA A 787 34.00 -4.40 -13.02
CA ALA A 787 33.61 -5.82 -13.03
C ALA A 787 32.93 -6.20 -14.35
N VAL A 788 32.96 -7.49 -14.71
CA VAL A 788 32.03 -8.04 -15.71
C VAL A 788 30.66 -8.17 -15.05
N SER A 789 29.64 -7.44 -15.53
CA SER A 789 28.31 -7.45 -14.93
C SER A 789 27.32 -8.24 -15.78
N LEU A 790 26.59 -9.15 -15.14
CA LEU A 790 25.43 -9.83 -15.66
C LEU A 790 24.20 -9.43 -14.85
N PHE A 791 23.09 -9.24 -15.56
CA PHE A 791 21.81 -8.96 -14.96
C PHE A 791 20.77 -9.78 -15.72
N VAL A 792 19.97 -10.54 -14.97
CA VAL A 792 18.92 -11.38 -15.56
C VAL A 792 17.58 -11.10 -14.92
N GLU A 793 16.55 -11.23 -15.74
CA GLU A 793 15.17 -11.00 -15.41
C GLU A 793 14.39 -12.26 -15.76
N ILE A 794 14.03 -13.03 -14.73
CA ILE A 794 13.26 -14.26 -14.86
C ILE A 794 11.78 -13.92 -14.96
N ARG A 795 11.02 -14.66 -15.76
CA ARG A 795 9.57 -14.47 -15.87
C ARG A 795 8.91 -14.73 -14.51
N GLY A 796 8.33 -13.72 -13.83
CA GLY A 796 7.79 -14.00 -12.48
C GLY A 796 6.86 -13.01 -11.79
N ILE A 797 6.98 -11.70 -12.03
CA ILE A 797 6.19 -10.71 -11.27
C ILE A 797 4.69 -10.89 -11.55
N GLY A 798 3.93 -11.09 -10.48
CA GLY A 798 2.46 -11.24 -10.51
C GLY A 798 1.98 -12.65 -10.85
N LEU A 799 2.88 -13.64 -10.91
CA LEU A 799 2.53 -15.05 -11.13
C LEU A 799 2.18 -15.80 -9.83
N GLY A 800 2.56 -15.27 -8.67
CA GLY A 800 2.29 -15.93 -7.39
C GLY A 800 2.99 -17.30 -7.30
N PRO A 801 2.30 -18.40 -6.96
CA PRO A 801 2.89 -19.74 -6.89
C PRO A 801 3.13 -20.39 -8.27
N GLU A 802 2.56 -19.84 -9.35
CA GLU A 802 2.67 -20.43 -10.68
C GLU A 802 4.14 -20.54 -11.15
N CYS A 803 4.47 -21.69 -11.74
CA CYS A 803 5.79 -22.00 -12.33
C CYS A 803 6.98 -21.76 -11.38
N PHE A 804 6.80 -21.73 -10.06
CA PHE A 804 7.85 -21.31 -9.14
C PHE A 804 9.10 -22.22 -9.21
N ALA A 805 8.92 -23.53 -9.40
CA ALA A 805 10.03 -24.46 -9.61
C ALA A 805 10.81 -24.15 -10.89
N ARG A 806 10.11 -23.95 -12.02
CA ARG A 806 10.71 -23.57 -13.30
C ARG A 806 11.50 -22.25 -13.19
N ARG A 807 10.90 -21.23 -12.58
CA ARG A 807 11.53 -19.91 -12.38
C ARG A 807 12.81 -20.02 -11.57
N SER A 808 12.76 -20.77 -10.46
CA SER A 808 13.90 -20.99 -9.57
C SER A 808 15.02 -21.75 -10.29
N GLU A 809 14.69 -22.76 -11.09
CA GLU A 809 15.68 -23.49 -11.88
C GLU A 809 16.33 -22.62 -12.96
N CYS A 810 15.58 -21.77 -13.65
CA CYS A 810 16.14 -20.82 -14.62
C CYS A 810 17.21 -19.93 -13.97
N GLY A 811 16.93 -19.38 -12.78
CA GLY A 811 17.91 -18.60 -12.02
C GLY A 811 19.13 -19.43 -11.60
N PHE A 812 18.91 -20.65 -11.13
CA PHE A 812 19.96 -21.57 -10.73
C PHE A 812 20.89 -21.91 -11.90
N LEU A 813 20.35 -22.25 -13.06
CA LEU A 813 21.13 -22.60 -14.25
C LEU A 813 22.01 -21.44 -14.71
N VAL A 814 21.47 -20.22 -14.75
CA VAL A 814 22.24 -19.01 -15.09
C VAL A 814 23.35 -18.77 -14.07
N ALA A 815 23.04 -18.85 -12.78
CA ALA A 815 24.01 -18.61 -11.72
C ALA A 815 25.13 -19.66 -11.72
N ARG A 816 24.77 -20.95 -11.83
CA ARG A 816 25.73 -22.06 -11.96
C ARG A 816 26.61 -21.87 -13.19
N GLN A 817 26.02 -21.59 -14.35
CA GLN A 817 26.79 -21.43 -15.58
C GLN A 817 27.71 -20.20 -15.52
N THR A 818 27.29 -19.12 -14.85
CA THR A 818 28.17 -17.97 -14.59
C THR A 818 29.42 -18.38 -13.81
N LEU A 819 29.28 -19.23 -12.79
CA LEU A 819 30.41 -19.73 -12.00
C LEU A 819 31.31 -20.69 -12.80
N VAL A 820 30.70 -21.59 -13.59
CA VAL A 820 31.42 -22.52 -14.48
C VAL A 820 32.27 -21.75 -15.49
N THR A 821 31.66 -20.79 -16.20
CA THR A 821 32.35 -19.93 -17.18
C THR A 821 33.48 -19.13 -16.51
N ALA A 822 33.24 -18.58 -15.31
CA ALA A 822 34.27 -17.86 -14.56
C ALA A 822 35.48 -18.76 -14.22
N ALA A 823 35.24 -20.00 -13.78
CA ALA A 823 36.29 -20.97 -13.46
C ALA A 823 37.09 -21.39 -14.69
N GLN A 824 36.41 -21.70 -15.80
CA GLN A 824 37.01 -22.17 -17.05
C GLN A 824 37.84 -21.08 -17.74
N HIS A 825 37.39 -19.83 -17.71
CA HIS A 825 38.02 -18.71 -18.42
C HIS A 825 38.83 -17.77 -17.52
N ARG A 826 39.17 -18.19 -16.29
CA ARG A 826 39.81 -17.35 -15.25
C ARG A 826 40.95 -16.47 -15.76
N ALA A 827 41.90 -17.03 -16.50
CA ALA A 827 43.09 -16.33 -16.95
C ALA A 827 42.74 -15.21 -17.95
N SER A 828 41.81 -15.49 -18.87
CA SER A 828 41.35 -14.52 -19.86
C SER A 828 40.57 -13.38 -19.19
N ILE A 829 39.68 -13.71 -18.25
CA ILE A 829 38.87 -12.75 -17.48
C ILE A 829 39.78 -11.82 -16.67
N LYS A 830 40.66 -12.37 -15.82
CA LYS A 830 41.58 -11.58 -14.99
C LYS A 830 42.46 -10.66 -15.83
N ARG A 831 42.98 -11.16 -16.96
CA ARG A 831 43.80 -10.36 -17.89
C ARG A 831 43.02 -9.19 -18.49
N LYS A 832 41.79 -9.42 -18.97
CA LYS A 832 40.95 -8.36 -19.57
C LYS A 832 40.53 -7.31 -18.53
N ILE A 833 40.21 -7.73 -17.30
CA ILE A 833 39.91 -6.82 -16.18
C ILE A 833 41.13 -5.96 -15.84
N GLU A 834 42.32 -6.58 -15.71
CA GLU A 834 43.54 -5.82 -15.41
C GLU A 834 43.90 -4.83 -16.54
N GLN A 835 43.68 -5.22 -17.81
CA GLN A 835 43.85 -4.31 -18.94
C GLN A 835 42.86 -3.14 -18.90
N ALA A 836 41.58 -3.40 -18.61
CA ALA A 836 40.57 -2.36 -18.45
C ALA A 836 40.93 -1.41 -17.29
N ARG A 837 41.32 -1.95 -16.14
CA ARG A 837 41.76 -1.17 -14.97
C ARG A 837 42.96 -0.28 -15.28
N LYS A 838 43.99 -0.82 -15.96
CA LYS A 838 45.16 -0.03 -16.39
C LYS A 838 44.77 1.11 -17.33
N ARG A 839 43.79 0.92 -18.23
CA ARG A 839 43.29 1.98 -19.10
C ARG A 839 42.56 3.08 -18.31
N THR A 840 41.70 2.70 -17.37
CA THR A 840 41.03 3.66 -16.47
C THR A 840 42.05 4.47 -15.66
N LEU A 841 43.07 3.81 -15.08
CA LEU A 841 44.13 4.47 -14.30
C LEU A 841 45.00 5.44 -15.13
N LYS A 842 45.22 5.16 -16.42
CA LYS A 842 45.93 6.08 -17.32
C LYS A 842 45.17 7.40 -17.54
N ALA A 843 43.84 7.39 -17.36
CA ALA A 843 42.97 8.55 -17.51
C ALA A 843 43.21 9.31 -18.84
N THR A 844 43.23 8.58 -19.96
CA THR A 844 43.41 9.13 -21.32
C THR A 844 42.18 8.95 -22.21
N GLU A 845 41.32 7.98 -21.93
CA GLU A 845 40.09 7.76 -22.69
C GLU A 845 39.09 8.90 -22.41
N PRO A 846 38.36 9.40 -23.43
CA PRO A 846 37.38 10.47 -23.25
C PRO A 846 36.25 10.04 -22.32
N ILE A 847 35.53 11.02 -21.80
CA ILE A 847 34.30 10.81 -21.03
C ILE A 847 33.12 10.95 -21.99
N TYR A 848 32.29 9.93 -22.05
CA TYR A 848 31.03 9.94 -22.79
C TYR A 848 29.92 10.41 -21.83
N VAL A 849 29.51 11.67 -21.98
CA VAL A 849 28.59 12.34 -21.05
C VAL A 849 27.14 12.00 -21.36
N THR A 850 26.74 12.16 -22.64
CA THR A 850 25.42 11.81 -23.16
C THR A 850 25.56 10.97 -24.42
N PHE A 851 24.57 10.13 -24.68
CA PHE A 851 24.59 9.18 -25.80
C PHE A 851 23.17 8.82 -26.23
N THR A 852 22.99 8.59 -27.53
CA THR A 852 21.73 8.17 -28.14
C THR A 852 21.83 6.73 -28.64
N SER A 853 20.70 6.13 -29.01
CA SER A 853 20.67 4.86 -29.75
C SER A 853 19.81 5.02 -30.97
N ASP A 854 20.29 4.47 -32.08
CA ASP A 854 19.47 4.31 -33.27
C ASP A 854 18.40 3.23 -33.06
N THR A 855 17.34 3.33 -33.87
CA THR A 855 16.28 2.34 -33.87
C THR A 855 16.65 1.20 -34.81
N VAL A 856 16.74 -0.02 -34.27
CA VAL A 856 16.94 -1.26 -35.02
C VAL A 856 15.73 -2.17 -34.87
N ARG A 857 15.59 -3.17 -35.72
CA ARG A 857 14.49 -4.14 -35.65
C ARG A 857 14.95 -5.41 -34.93
N HIS A 858 14.16 -5.88 -33.98
CA HIS A 858 14.39 -7.15 -33.27
C HIS A 858 13.13 -8.01 -33.28
N VAL A 859 13.30 -9.32 -33.48
CA VAL A 859 12.21 -10.30 -33.40
C VAL A 859 12.05 -10.72 -31.94
N VAL A 860 10.83 -10.62 -31.42
CA VAL A 860 10.49 -10.98 -30.05
C VAL A 860 9.32 -11.98 -30.04
N SER A 861 9.40 -12.96 -29.14
CA SER A 861 8.34 -13.94 -28.91
C SER A 861 7.37 -13.47 -27.82
N PHE A 862 6.08 -13.62 -28.08
CA PHE A 862 4.98 -13.30 -27.19
C PHE A 862 3.99 -14.47 -27.11
N ILE A 863 3.15 -14.47 -26.08
CA ILE A 863 2.04 -15.39 -25.90
C ILE A 863 0.75 -14.57 -25.87
N ASP A 864 -0.18 -14.94 -26.73
CA ASP A 864 -1.57 -14.49 -26.70
C ASP A 864 -2.33 -15.29 -25.63
N TYR A 865 -2.70 -14.65 -24.52
CA TYR A 865 -3.34 -15.36 -23.41
C TYR A 865 -4.77 -15.80 -23.72
N LYS A 866 -5.44 -15.19 -24.69
CA LYS A 866 -6.80 -15.57 -25.06
C LYS A 866 -6.78 -16.78 -26.00
N ALA A 867 -5.88 -16.77 -26.98
CA ALA A 867 -5.72 -17.88 -27.91
C ALA A 867 -4.89 -19.03 -27.34
N ASN A 868 -4.17 -18.82 -26.24
CA ASN A 868 -3.17 -19.74 -25.70
C ASN A 868 -2.13 -20.13 -26.76
N GLU A 869 -1.61 -19.13 -27.47
CA GLU A 869 -0.77 -19.30 -28.67
C GLU A 869 0.53 -18.50 -28.56
N LEU A 870 1.66 -19.12 -28.91
CA LEU A 870 2.95 -18.46 -29.08
C LEU A 870 3.05 -17.81 -30.46
N PHE A 871 3.48 -16.55 -30.52
CA PHE A 871 3.77 -15.87 -31.78
C PHE A 871 5.04 -15.03 -31.73
N LYS A 872 5.57 -14.67 -32.90
CA LYS A 872 6.74 -13.80 -33.06
C LYS A 872 6.35 -12.55 -33.83
N THR A 873 6.94 -11.42 -33.46
CA THR A 873 6.77 -10.18 -34.20
C THR A 873 8.06 -9.36 -34.17
N GLU A 874 8.31 -8.60 -35.22
CA GLU A 874 9.50 -7.76 -35.38
C GLU A 874 9.17 -6.32 -34.98
N LEU A 875 9.87 -5.80 -33.97
CA LEU A 875 9.57 -4.51 -33.36
C LEU A 875 10.73 -3.52 -33.47
N PRO A 876 10.42 -2.23 -33.69
CA PRO A 876 11.43 -1.18 -33.60
C PRO A 876 11.95 -1.10 -32.16
N THR A 877 13.26 -1.00 -32.03
CA THR A 877 13.97 -1.13 -30.75
C THR A 877 15.08 -0.10 -30.68
N LEU A 878 15.07 0.72 -29.62
CA LEU A 878 16.20 1.56 -29.23
C LEU A 878 17.21 0.68 -28.49
N ASP A 879 18.31 0.35 -29.16
CA ASP A 879 19.30 -0.62 -28.64
C ASP A 879 20.49 0.08 -28.00
N ALA A 880 20.58 0.00 -26.67
CA ALA A 880 21.69 0.58 -25.92
C ALA A 880 23.05 -0.01 -26.27
N MET A 881 23.10 -1.25 -26.78
CA MET A 881 24.35 -1.88 -27.16
C MET A 881 25.00 -1.22 -28.39
N GLN A 882 24.21 -0.46 -29.15
CA GLN A 882 24.63 0.31 -30.31
C GLN A 882 24.64 1.82 -30.03
N ALA A 883 24.79 2.21 -28.75
CA ALA A 883 24.78 3.61 -28.38
C ALA A 883 25.93 4.38 -29.02
N THR A 884 25.63 5.58 -29.53
CA THR A 884 26.61 6.52 -30.08
C THR A 884 26.69 7.77 -29.19
N PRO A 885 27.89 8.32 -28.98
CA PRO A 885 28.05 9.48 -28.12
C PRO A 885 27.46 10.75 -28.77
N GLN A 886 26.78 11.57 -27.96
CA GLN A 886 26.27 12.88 -28.36
C GLN A 886 27.14 14.00 -27.78
N LEU A 887 27.54 13.87 -26.52
CA LEU A 887 28.46 14.77 -25.85
C LEU A 887 29.66 13.99 -25.33
N MET A 888 30.85 14.40 -25.75
CA MET A 888 32.12 13.87 -25.26
C MET A 888 32.94 14.99 -24.66
N ARG A 889 33.65 14.67 -23.57
CA ARG A 889 34.62 15.57 -22.94
C ARG A 889 35.97 14.89 -22.81
N THR A 890 37.03 15.69 -22.87
CA THR A 890 38.37 15.24 -22.50
C THR A 890 38.38 14.78 -21.03
N ARG A 891 39.22 13.82 -20.67
CA ARG A 891 39.26 13.38 -19.27
C ARG A 891 40.13 14.34 -18.45
N PRO A 892 39.59 15.01 -17.40
CA PRO A 892 40.39 15.86 -16.54
C PRO A 892 41.31 15.04 -15.63
N LYS A 893 42.26 15.70 -14.99
CA LYS A 893 43.12 15.09 -13.97
C LYS A 893 42.33 14.69 -12.73
N ALA A 894 41.42 15.58 -12.31
CA ALA A 894 40.54 15.39 -11.15
C ALA A 894 39.27 16.23 -11.32
N TYR A 895 38.23 15.93 -10.56
CA TYR A 895 37.16 16.90 -10.28
C TYR A 895 37.49 17.66 -9.00
N LEU A 896 37.18 18.95 -8.98
CA LEU A 896 37.21 19.79 -7.79
C LEU A 896 35.75 20.03 -7.37
N LEU A 897 35.39 19.58 -6.17
CA LEU A 897 34.11 19.88 -5.55
C LEU A 897 34.33 20.99 -4.51
N ASP A 898 33.49 22.01 -4.53
CA ASP A 898 33.58 23.11 -3.57
C ASP A 898 33.29 22.60 -2.14
N ALA A 899 33.81 23.30 -1.13
CA ALA A 899 33.71 22.88 0.28
C ALA A 899 32.27 22.51 0.75
N PRO A 900 31.19 23.19 0.30
CA PRO A 900 29.82 22.83 0.67
C PRO A 900 29.29 21.50 0.09
N CYS A 901 29.96 20.87 -0.87
CA CYS A 901 29.51 19.61 -1.49
C CYS A 901 29.72 18.37 -0.61
N THR A 902 29.46 18.47 0.69
CA THR A 902 29.71 17.40 1.67
C THR A 902 28.88 16.15 1.38
N GLU A 903 27.63 16.29 0.92
CA GLU A 903 26.77 15.16 0.59
C GLU A 903 27.33 14.32 -0.57
N ALA A 904 27.71 14.98 -1.67
CA ALA A 904 28.37 14.34 -2.80
C ALA A 904 29.64 13.59 -2.37
N VAL A 905 30.45 14.20 -1.51
CA VAL A 905 31.67 13.60 -0.97
C VAL A 905 31.36 12.38 -0.09
N CYS A 906 30.36 12.46 0.78
CA CYS A 906 29.91 11.33 1.61
C CYS A 906 29.45 10.15 0.73
N LYS A 907 28.62 10.43 -0.28
CA LYS A 907 28.13 9.42 -1.24
C LYS A 907 29.27 8.78 -2.03
N LEU A 908 30.20 9.57 -2.55
CA LEU A 908 31.39 9.04 -3.26
C LEU A 908 32.29 8.20 -2.34
N ARG A 909 32.52 8.62 -1.10
CA ARG A 909 33.29 7.83 -0.12
C ARG A 909 32.60 6.50 0.21
N ALA A 910 31.27 6.50 0.35
CA ALA A 910 30.50 5.27 0.56
C ALA A 910 30.63 4.28 -0.61
N LEU A 911 30.86 4.78 -1.83
CA LEU A 911 31.17 3.99 -3.02
C LEU A 911 32.64 3.52 -3.09
N GLY A 912 33.49 3.89 -2.13
CA GLY A 912 34.92 3.55 -2.12
C GLY A 912 35.78 4.47 -2.99
N VAL A 913 35.28 5.63 -3.40
CA VAL A 913 36.04 6.61 -4.21
C VAL A 913 37.10 7.28 -3.34
N HIS A 914 38.32 7.34 -3.86
CA HIS A 914 39.42 8.11 -3.25
C HIS A 914 39.19 9.61 -3.47
N ILE A 915 39.22 10.37 -2.38
CA ILE A 915 38.97 11.82 -2.34
C ILE A 915 39.99 12.46 -1.40
N GLU A 916 40.62 13.52 -1.85
CA GLU A 916 41.61 14.32 -1.11
C GLU A 916 40.98 15.66 -0.72
N GLN A 917 41.37 16.20 0.44
CA GLN A 917 40.97 17.56 0.83
C GLN A 917 42.10 18.53 0.50
N VAL A 918 41.75 19.70 -0.04
CA VAL A 918 42.71 20.78 -0.29
C VAL A 918 43.07 21.42 1.05
N THR A 919 44.32 21.25 1.49
CA THR A 919 44.83 21.75 2.77
C THR A 919 45.75 22.97 2.65
N ARG A 920 46.12 23.35 1.41
CA ARG A 920 46.97 24.50 1.12
C ARG A 920 46.52 25.18 -0.17
N VAL A 921 46.69 26.49 -0.23
CA VAL A 921 46.40 27.27 -1.44
C VAL A 921 47.34 26.81 -2.56
N GLN A 922 46.76 26.46 -3.70
CA GLN A 922 47.49 26.07 -4.90
C GLN A 922 46.82 26.70 -6.11
N LYS A 923 47.59 27.37 -6.97
CA LYS A 923 47.10 27.86 -8.26
C LYS A 923 46.91 26.67 -9.20
N ALA A 924 45.76 26.61 -9.83
CA ALA A 924 45.39 25.56 -10.76
C ALA A 924 44.56 26.12 -11.91
N LYS A 925 44.76 25.55 -13.10
CA LYS A 925 43.89 25.80 -14.24
C LYS A 925 42.73 24.81 -14.19
N VAL A 926 41.50 25.31 -14.24
CA VAL A 926 40.28 24.50 -14.18
C VAL A 926 39.36 24.83 -15.34
N GLU A 927 38.51 23.90 -15.72
CA GLU A 927 37.32 24.21 -16.52
C GLU A 927 36.11 24.25 -15.57
N ARG A 928 35.32 25.31 -15.66
CA ARG A 928 34.07 25.48 -14.91
C ARG A 928 32.88 25.30 -15.83
N TYR A 929 31.75 24.92 -15.26
CA TYR A 929 30.47 24.82 -15.96
C TYR A 929 29.61 26.04 -15.66
N LYS A 930 28.98 26.60 -16.68
CA LYS A 930 27.85 27.53 -16.56
C LYS A 930 26.60 26.85 -17.06
N VAL A 931 25.57 26.74 -16.23
CA VAL A 931 24.29 26.16 -16.62
C VAL A 931 23.58 27.14 -17.57
N THR A 932 23.38 26.74 -18.81
CA THR A 932 22.67 27.55 -19.82
C THR A 932 21.18 27.24 -19.84
N ARG A 933 20.81 26.01 -19.48
CA ARG A 933 19.42 25.58 -19.41
C ARG A 933 19.23 24.56 -18.29
N LEU A 934 18.10 24.65 -17.59
CA LEU A 934 17.70 23.67 -16.58
C LEU A 934 16.28 23.16 -16.84
N TYR A 935 16.15 21.85 -17.03
CA TYR A 935 14.87 21.16 -17.08
C TYR A 935 14.64 20.42 -15.76
N ARG A 936 13.57 20.75 -15.06
CA ARG A 936 13.14 20.03 -13.86
C ARG A 936 11.95 19.14 -14.20
N ALA A 937 12.00 17.87 -13.79
CA ALA A 937 10.89 16.94 -13.95
C ALA A 937 9.64 17.46 -13.24
N GLU A 938 8.49 17.43 -13.91
CA GLU A 938 7.22 17.89 -13.33
C GLU A 938 6.75 17.02 -12.17
N LYS A 939 6.96 15.70 -12.28
CA LYS A 939 6.57 14.74 -11.26
C LYS A 939 7.72 14.51 -10.30
N GLU A 940 7.40 14.56 -9.02
CA GLU A 940 8.27 14.09 -7.97
C GLU A 940 8.52 12.58 -8.15
N TRP A 941 9.77 12.18 -7.94
CA TRP A 941 10.23 10.81 -8.00
C TRP A 941 11.09 10.52 -6.76
N GLU A 942 10.56 9.71 -5.85
CA GLU A 942 11.25 9.27 -4.62
C GLU A 942 11.85 10.42 -3.79
N GLY A 943 11.06 11.47 -3.54
CA GLY A 943 11.47 12.61 -2.68
C GLY A 943 12.11 13.78 -3.43
N ILE A 944 12.37 13.64 -4.73
CA ILE A 944 13.07 14.66 -5.52
C ILE A 944 12.38 14.93 -6.85
N HIS A 945 12.65 16.10 -7.43
CA HIS A 945 12.34 16.39 -8.83
C HIS A 945 13.64 16.34 -9.64
N PRO A 946 13.95 15.23 -10.33
CA PRO A 946 15.19 15.10 -11.08
C PRO A 946 15.41 16.24 -12.06
N VAL A 947 16.67 16.62 -12.24
CA VAL A 947 17.07 17.78 -13.05
C VAL A 947 17.92 17.34 -14.24
N ASN A 948 17.65 17.85 -15.43
CA ASN A 948 18.60 17.76 -16.55
C ASN A 948 19.09 19.17 -16.84
N VAL A 949 20.38 19.31 -17.15
CA VAL A 949 20.98 20.60 -17.47
C VAL A 949 21.65 20.55 -18.84
N GLU A 950 21.82 21.73 -19.44
CA GLU A 950 22.78 21.99 -20.51
C GLU A 950 23.83 22.96 -19.95
N THR A 951 25.11 22.77 -20.28
CA THR A 951 26.18 23.63 -19.75
C THR A 951 27.16 24.09 -20.82
N ASP A 952 27.63 25.33 -20.67
CA ASP A 952 28.83 25.83 -21.32
C ASP A 952 30.05 25.59 -20.43
N VAL A 953 31.17 25.25 -21.04
CA VAL A 953 32.44 25.01 -20.34
C VAL A 953 33.43 26.11 -20.69
N TYR A 954 34.06 26.71 -19.68
CA TYR A 954 35.09 27.74 -19.87
C TYR A 954 36.27 27.51 -18.93
N GLU A 955 37.47 27.88 -19.40
CA GLU A 955 38.69 27.80 -18.59
C GLU A 955 38.78 28.97 -17.60
N ASP A 956 39.28 28.69 -16.41
CA ASP A 956 39.51 29.65 -15.34
C ASP A 956 40.82 29.33 -14.60
N ASN A 957 41.52 30.36 -14.13
CA ASN A 957 42.71 30.20 -13.29
C ASN A 957 42.30 30.50 -11.85
N VAL A 958 42.19 29.44 -11.04
CA VAL A 958 41.71 29.54 -9.67
C VAL A 958 42.81 29.24 -8.67
N GLU A 959 42.75 29.90 -7.52
CA GLU A 959 43.41 29.42 -6.32
C GLU A 959 42.47 28.41 -5.66
N LEU A 960 42.91 27.14 -5.57
CA LEU A 960 42.11 26.07 -5.00
C LEU A 960 41.75 26.44 -3.54
N PRO A 961 40.45 26.62 -3.23
CA PRO A 961 40.03 27.01 -1.89
C PRO A 961 40.40 25.91 -0.88
N ILE A 962 40.96 26.32 0.26
CA ILE A 962 41.18 25.38 1.37
C ILE A 962 39.82 24.83 1.82
N GLY A 963 39.75 23.51 2.02
CA GLY A 963 38.54 22.81 2.41
C GLY A 963 37.73 22.24 1.23
N SER A 964 38.02 22.65 -0.01
CA SER A 964 37.47 21.98 -1.21
C SER A 964 38.02 20.55 -1.35
N TRP A 965 37.35 19.75 -2.18
CA TRP A 965 37.62 18.32 -2.32
C TRP A 965 38.11 17.99 -3.73
N LEU A 966 39.25 17.33 -3.82
CA LEU A 966 39.80 16.81 -5.08
C LEU A 966 39.42 15.34 -5.21
N VAL A 967 38.84 14.99 -6.37
CA VAL A 967 38.49 13.63 -6.74
C VAL A 967 39.33 13.22 -7.95
N PRO A 968 40.52 12.61 -7.76
CA PRO A 968 41.40 12.23 -8.86
C PRO A 968 40.74 11.22 -9.81
N LEU A 969 40.94 11.33 -11.13
CA LEU A 969 40.40 10.33 -12.07
C LEU A 969 41.32 9.16 -12.36
N ALA A 970 42.59 9.25 -11.96
CA ALA A 970 43.56 8.15 -12.04
C ALA A 970 43.35 7.14 -10.89
N GLN A 971 42.13 6.60 -10.77
CA GLN A 971 41.74 5.60 -9.78
C GLN A 971 40.82 4.53 -10.40
N PRO A 972 40.67 3.34 -9.80
CA PRO A 972 39.86 2.26 -10.38
C PRO A 972 38.42 2.66 -10.71
N LEU A 973 37.80 3.50 -9.87
CA LEU A 973 36.42 3.99 -10.03
C LEU A 973 36.30 5.24 -10.91
N GLY A 974 37.36 5.64 -11.63
CA GLY A 974 37.38 6.89 -12.42
C GLY A 974 36.32 6.96 -13.52
N ASN A 975 35.79 5.83 -14.00
CA ASN A 975 34.68 5.81 -14.96
C ASN A 975 33.34 6.07 -14.27
N LEU A 976 33.12 5.48 -13.09
CA LEU A 976 31.94 5.76 -12.26
C LEU A 976 31.91 7.21 -11.81
N VAL A 977 33.04 7.73 -11.29
CA VAL A 977 33.16 9.13 -10.84
C VAL A 977 32.78 10.11 -11.96
N ALA A 978 33.31 9.92 -13.17
CA ALA A 978 32.97 10.75 -14.31
C ALA A 978 31.47 10.71 -14.64
N THR A 979 30.87 9.52 -14.66
CA THR A 979 29.42 9.37 -14.87
C THR A 979 28.58 10.04 -13.78
N LEU A 980 29.06 10.10 -12.53
CA LEU A 980 28.31 10.73 -11.43
C LEU A 980 28.47 12.25 -11.37
N LEU A 981 29.63 12.78 -11.76
CA LEU A 981 29.98 14.19 -11.57
C LEU A 981 29.83 15.07 -12.82
N GLU A 982 29.76 14.51 -14.02
CA GLU A 982 29.44 15.30 -15.21
C GLU A 982 27.98 15.80 -15.15
N PRO A 983 27.72 17.12 -15.32
CA PRO A 983 26.40 17.70 -15.05
C PRO A 983 25.26 17.13 -15.89
N GLU A 984 25.52 16.83 -17.16
CA GLU A 984 24.53 16.34 -18.12
C GLU A 984 24.38 14.81 -18.12
N SER A 985 25.15 14.09 -17.31
CA SER A 985 25.05 12.64 -17.24
C SER A 985 23.73 12.18 -16.63
N VAL A 986 23.11 11.19 -17.29
CA VAL A 986 21.86 10.60 -16.82
C VAL A 986 22.05 9.95 -15.45
N CYS A 987 21.15 10.25 -14.52
CA CYS A 987 21.18 9.71 -13.15
C CYS A 987 22.52 9.95 -12.42
N GLY A 988 23.19 11.07 -12.74
CA GLY A 988 24.33 11.62 -11.99
C GLY A 988 23.88 12.52 -10.84
N PHE A 989 24.84 13.16 -10.15
CA PHE A 989 24.58 13.92 -8.93
C PHE A 989 23.84 15.24 -9.16
N VAL A 990 24.05 15.90 -10.29
CA VAL A 990 23.20 17.05 -10.68
C VAL A 990 21.78 16.57 -10.94
N ASN A 991 21.63 15.42 -11.62
CA ASN A 991 20.32 14.86 -11.91
C ASN A 991 19.50 14.52 -10.66
N PHE A 992 20.15 13.96 -9.65
CA PHE A 992 19.52 13.66 -8.37
C PHE A 992 19.53 14.82 -7.37
N CYS A 993 19.89 16.04 -7.79
CA CYS A 993 19.98 17.21 -6.92
C CYS A 993 20.97 17.08 -5.74
N VAL A 994 21.88 16.09 -5.77
CA VAL A 994 22.99 15.96 -4.80
C VAL A 994 24.00 17.10 -4.96
N ILE A 995 24.19 17.55 -6.21
CA ILE A 995 24.87 18.81 -6.50
C ILE A 995 23.79 19.78 -7.03
N PRO A 996 23.54 20.90 -6.34
CA PRO A 996 22.52 21.85 -6.76
C PRO A 996 22.94 22.55 -8.05
N ALA A 997 21.95 22.84 -8.90
CA ALA A 997 22.11 23.56 -10.16
C ALA A 997 21.02 24.63 -10.30
N GLU A 998 21.39 25.76 -10.88
CA GLU A 998 20.49 26.89 -11.17
C GLU A 998 20.84 27.46 -12.55
N GLU A 999 19.81 27.78 -13.34
CA GLU A 999 20.00 28.35 -14.67
C GLU A 999 20.74 29.70 -14.62
N GLY A 1000 21.72 29.88 -15.49
CA GLY A 1000 22.57 31.07 -15.55
C GLY A 1000 23.72 31.11 -14.54
N LYS A 1001 23.82 30.16 -13.60
CA LYS A 1001 24.85 30.11 -12.56
C LYS A 1001 25.97 29.12 -12.88
N GLY A 1002 27.09 29.26 -12.17
CA GLY A 1002 28.16 28.26 -12.16
C GLY A 1002 27.83 27.08 -11.25
N LEU A 1003 28.39 25.90 -11.53
CA LEU A 1003 28.24 24.72 -10.67
C LEU A 1003 29.35 24.63 -9.62
N PHE A 1004 29.04 23.95 -8.51
CA PHE A 1004 29.97 23.63 -7.42
C PHE A 1004 30.94 22.48 -7.72
N VAL A 1005 30.96 22.03 -8.97
CA VAL A 1005 31.90 21.05 -9.50
C VAL A 1005 32.68 21.70 -10.63
N SER A 1006 33.99 21.49 -10.66
CA SER A 1006 34.90 21.97 -11.72
C SER A 1006 35.86 20.86 -12.14
N ARG A 1007 36.42 20.94 -13.34
CA ARG A 1007 37.35 19.95 -13.90
C ARG A 1007 38.77 20.49 -13.78
N LEU A 1008 39.65 19.81 -13.06
CA LEU A 1008 41.07 20.16 -13.00
C LEU A 1008 41.76 19.65 -14.29
N ILE A 1009 42.17 20.57 -15.17
CA ILE A 1009 42.80 20.20 -16.44
C ILE A 1009 44.30 19.90 -16.27
N LYS A 1010 44.85 19.18 -17.26
CA LYS A 1010 46.23 18.68 -17.23
C LYS A 1010 47.27 19.76 -17.47
#